data_AF-A0AAD6CLS0-F1
#
_entry.id   AF-A0AAD6CLS0-F1
#
_cell.length_a   1.000
_cell.length_b   1.000
_cell.length_c   1.000
_cell.angle_alpha   90.00
_cell.angle_beta   90.00
_cell.angle_gamma   90.00
#
_symmetry.space_group_name_H-M   'P 1'
#
loop_
_entity.id
_entity.type
_entity.pdbx_description
1 polymer ?
#
loop_
_entity_poly.entity_id
_entity_poly.type
_entity_poly.pdbx_seq_one_letter_code
_entity_poly.pdbx_strand_id
1 'polypeptide(L)'
;MHELLLFASVPVHQHHELLQQLTGLTAMQPRHALERRLIFKAYRKPGLATMLNGGMFYTQVVGPVSASAFGAAPAPDSDTQMAGMDDSKPESHVPYDYEQQPWKLEFRDIPEAGTRSAVTARVMASASLPRGDIVPTMKAWGYSFVTEYVVEGDVFIHNDITIFLHRVLHYPVAEHEHESWMPRQQLPAFTEMAPLEKTGSYVLQASIIVQDGSNQETMKTASQHLFGLREQLKSAVKLEQADRLSLDTRANLRALNLGPPTPRPSQESSRWPKGESNEPPPPLGASPPPPLRRKVGSSINKASAASFFTPASQKKPKPITWRVIGTSLVVGKYTPENTPSTLPEKNRKIAAFDLDSTLIKTRSGNVFARSADDWKWFEGNVHVTLQKLHAEGYQLVIFSNQKKISIQKEMKAGKADSKSLAIFKEKLTAIMTTMELPISVYAATEDDNYRKPRTGMWKEFVDDYDLDVVGIDKMNSLFVGDAAGRPKDHSSSDLGFAANIGLPFKTPEAYFGACSEELVTIFDPTAYTKAENSKSRISQRFHSQTPLELVIFCGSPASGKSTYFRNNLEPLGYERVNQDILKTRPKCVKVAREYLEAKKSVAVDNTNADPETRLVWITLAKELNVPIRCVHFLSPLDLCRHNNAVRAGNKEMNPEARTSLPGIAFGDFGRRFKAPRLDEGFVDIISVEFRFEGTEDERKIWGQYWV
;
A
#
# COMPACT_ATOMS: atom_id res chain seq x y z
N MET A 1 -22.91 7.32 20.54
CA MET A 1 -22.91 8.77 20.25
C MET A 1 -22.55 8.96 18.79
N HIS A 2 -22.90 10.08 18.18
CA HIS A 2 -22.42 10.49 16.85
C HIS A 2 -21.58 11.76 16.99
N GLU A 3 -20.44 11.78 16.30
CA GLU A 3 -19.51 12.91 16.26
C GLU A 3 -19.70 13.62 14.91
N LEU A 4 -19.98 14.92 14.94
CA LEU A 4 -19.98 15.78 13.75
C LEU A 4 -18.74 16.66 13.79
N LEU A 5 -18.01 16.72 12.68
CA LEU A 5 -16.65 17.23 12.60
C LEU A 5 -16.43 18.15 11.39
N LEU A 6 -15.63 19.20 11.63
CA LEU A 6 -14.95 20.00 10.61
C LEU A 6 -13.48 20.19 11.02
N PHE A 7 -12.60 20.30 10.03
CA PHE A 7 -11.15 20.41 10.21
C PHE A 7 -10.57 21.57 9.40
N ALA A 8 -9.46 22.14 9.86
CA ALA A 8 -8.62 23.01 9.05
C ALA A 8 -7.15 22.89 9.43
N SER A 9 -6.27 23.15 8.46
CA SER A 9 -4.82 23.27 8.68
C SER A 9 -4.47 24.72 9.01
N VAL A 10 -3.69 24.93 10.07
CA VAL A 10 -3.28 26.25 10.59
C VAL A 10 -1.75 26.33 10.59
N PRO A 11 -1.14 27.16 9.73
CA PRO A 11 0.30 27.39 9.74
C PRO A 11 0.79 27.98 11.06
N VAL A 12 2.02 27.63 11.48
CA VAL A 12 2.63 28.11 12.75
C VAL A 12 2.55 29.63 12.93
N HIS A 13 2.78 30.40 11.86
CA HIS A 13 2.75 31.86 11.92
C HIS A 13 1.36 32.46 12.17
N GLN A 14 0.28 31.71 11.91
CA GLN A 14 -1.11 32.13 12.17
C GLN A 14 -1.62 31.64 13.54
N HIS A 15 -0.89 30.72 14.20
CA HIS A 15 -1.32 30.09 15.45
C HIS A 15 -1.68 31.11 16.54
N HIS A 16 -0.80 32.09 16.80
CA HIS A 16 -1.02 33.08 17.85
C HIS A 16 -2.18 34.04 17.54
N GLU A 17 -2.31 34.47 16.29
CA GLU A 17 -3.42 35.33 15.84
C GLU A 17 -4.75 34.58 15.97
N LEU A 18 -4.81 33.32 15.53
CA LEU A 18 -6.00 32.49 15.63
C LEU A 18 -6.39 32.21 17.09
N LEU A 19 -5.43 31.98 17.99
CA LEU A 19 -5.71 31.84 19.43
C LEU A 19 -6.38 33.10 20.00
N GLN A 20 -5.92 34.30 19.63
CA GLN A 20 -6.56 35.55 20.05
C GLN A 20 -7.98 35.69 19.47
N GLN A 21 -8.16 35.39 18.19
CA GLN A 21 -9.47 35.44 17.53
C GLN A 21 -10.46 34.42 18.13
N LEU A 22 -10.02 33.20 18.43
CA LEU A 22 -10.81 32.18 19.12
C LEU A 22 -11.15 32.64 20.54
N THR A 23 -10.20 33.19 21.29
CA THR A 23 -10.43 33.77 22.63
C THR A 23 -11.53 34.85 22.59
N GLY A 24 -11.50 35.73 21.58
CA GLY A 24 -12.53 36.75 21.36
C GLY A 24 -13.89 36.17 20.97
N LEU A 25 -13.92 35.13 20.12
CA LEU A 25 -15.14 34.47 19.65
C LEU A 25 -15.83 33.61 20.73
N THR A 26 -15.04 32.94 21.57
CA THR A 26 -15.55 32.05 22.62
C THR A 26 -15.69 32.73 23.98
N ALA A 27 -15.18 33.95 24.14
CA ALA A 27 -15.04 34.66 25.42
C ALA A 27 -14.35 33.81 26.51
N MET A 28 -13.45 32.92 26.09
CA MET A 28 -12.81 31.91 26.94
C MET A 28 -11.32 31.86 26.65
N GLN A 29 -10.49 31.87 27.69
CA GLN A 29 -9.04 31.68 27.56
C GLN A 29 -8.73 30.23 27.14
N PRO A 30 -7.70 30.00 26.30
CA PRO A 30 -7.28 28.67 25.89
C PRO A 30 -7.01 27.78 27.10
N ARG A 31 -7.61 26.59 27.12
CA ARG A 31 -7.23 25.55 28.07
C ARG A 31 -6.23 24.61 27.42
N HIS A 32 -4.97 24.79 27.78
CA HIS A 32 -3.89 23.92 27.32
C HIS A 32 -4.11 22.48 27.78
N ALA A 33 -3.94 21.53 26.87
CA ALA A 33 -4.17 20.11 27.08
C ALA A 33 -3.06 19.28 26.43
N LEU A 34 -2.50 18.35 27.19
CA LEU A 34 -1.59 17.32 26.72
C LEU A 34 -2.25 15.95 26.90
N GLU A 35 -2.34 15.18 25.81
CA GLU A 35 -2.90 13.84 25.81
C GLU A 35 -1.86 12.82 25.32
N ARG A 36 -1.57 11.81 26.15
CA ARG A 36 -0.83 10.62 25.73
C ARG A 36 -1.80 9.67 25.03
N ARG A 37 -1.46 9.22 23.82
CA ARG A 37 -2.29 8.28 23.03
C ARG A 37 -1.50 7.01 22.70
N LEU A 38 -2.03 5.87 23.11
CA LEU A 38 -1.51 4.54 22.83
C LEU A 38 -2.36 3.88 21.73
N ILE A 39 -1.70 3.34 20.70
CA ILE A 39 -2.36 2.66 19.58
C ILE A 39 -2.20 1.16 19.71
N PHE A 40 -3.32 0.45 19.55
CA PHE A 40 -3.40 -1.01 19.67
C PHE A 40 -3.97 -1.65 18.40
N LYS A 41 -3.30 -2.69 17.87
CA LYS A 41 -3.74 -3.53 16.74
C LYS A 41 -4.52 -4.74 17.26
N ALA A 42 -5.69 -5.01 16.71
CA ALA A 42 -6.46 -6.22 16.99
C ALA A 42 -5.77 -7.44 16.34
N TYR A 43 -5.53 -8.51 17.12
CA TYR A 43 -5.00 -9.78 16.64
C TYR A 43 -5.97 -10.93 16.95
N ARG A 44 -5.94 -12.00 16.15
CA ARG A 44 -6.88 -13.13 16.30
C ARG A 44 -6.36 -14.14 17.31
N LYS A 45 -6.90 -14.09 18.54
CA LYS A 45 -6.64 -15.09 19.58
C LYS A 45 -7.44 -16.39 19.27
N PRO A 46 -6.81 -17.57 19.14
CA PRO A 46 -7.53 -18.81 18.95
C PRO A 46 -8.51 -19.08 20.11
N GLY A 47 -9.74 -19.47 19.79
CA GLY A 47 -10.75 -19.88 20.78
C GLY A 47 -11.64 -18.76 21.37
N LEU A 48 -11.31 -17.48 21.20
CA LEU A 48 -12.21 -16.39 21.64
C LEU A 48 -13.23 -16.08 20.54
N ALA A 49 -14.51 -16.42 20.79
CA ALA A 49 -15.60 -16.03 19.90
C ALA A 49 -15.68 -14.49 19.79
N THR A 50 -15.91 -13.97 18.59
CA THR A 50 -15.84 -12.55 18.25
C THR A 50 -16.82 -11.69 19.06
N MET A 51 -16.37 -11.15 20.20
CA MET A 51 -17.14 -10.14 20.97
C MET A 51 -17.33 -8.83 20.18
N LEU A 52 -16.47 -8.55 19.20
CA LEU A 52 -16.62 -7.45 18.25
C LEU A 52 -16.83 -8.03 16.84
N ASN A 53 -18.09 -8.10 16.40
CA ASN A 53 -18.49 -8.53 15.06
C ASN A 53 -18.23 -7.45 13.97
N GLY A 54 -17.37 -6.46 14.24
CA GLY A 54 -17.01 -5.35 13.36
C GLY A 54 -15.50 -5.32 13.13
N GLY A 55 -15.09 -5.27 11.85
CA GLY A 55 -13.69 -5.42 11.44
C GLY A 55 -12.79 -4.21 11.69
N MET A 56 -12.61 -3.80 12.95
CA MET A 56 -11.57 -2.85 13.34
C MET A 56 -10.19 -3.50 13.32
N PHE A 57 -9.20 -2.78 12.80
CA PHE A 57 -7.79 -3.18 12.90
C PHE A 57 -7.06 -2.43 14.02
N TYR A 58 -7.37 -1.15 14.25
CA TYR A 58 -6.71 -0.34 15.29
C TYR A 58 -7.72 0.30 16.27
N THR A 59 -7.32 0.46 17.53
CA THR A 59 -8.05 1.20 18.57
C THR A 59 -7.12 2.11 19.36
N GLN A 60 -7.67 3.15 19.99
CA GLN A 60 -6.91 4.18 20.69
C GLN A 60 -7.25 4.18 22.18
N VAL A 61 -6.21 4.21 23.02
CA VAL A 61 -6.34 4.44 24.46
C VAL A 61 -5.70 5.79 24.77
N VAL A 62 -6.48 6.71 25.34
CA VAL A 62 -6.12 8.11 25.58
C VAL A 62 -6.02 8.37 27.08
N GLY A 63 -4.99 9.06 27.51
CA GLY A 63 -4.77 9.47 28.91
C GLY A 63 -4.29 10.92 28.98
N PRO A 64 -4.89 11.78 29.82
CA PRO A 64 -4.38 13.14 30.04
C PRO A 64 -3.04 13.09 30.79
N VAL A 65 -2.12 13.99 30.46
CA VAL A 65 -0.82 14.15 31.11
C VAL A 65 -0.56 15.63 31.42
N SER A 66 0.28 15.94 32.40
CA SER A 66 0.71 17.31 32.70
C SER A 66 2.07 17.61 32.08
N ALA A 67 2.36 18.88 31.80
CA ALA A 67 3.68 19.29 31.30
C ALA A 67 4.81 18.96 32.31
N SER A 68 4.51 19.06 33.61
CA SER A 68 5.42 18.72 34.71
C SER A 68 5.84 17.24 34.78
N ALA A 69 5.12 16.35 34.09
CA ALA A 69 5.42 14.92 34.06
C ALA A 69 6.58 14.55 33.10
N PHE A 70 6.92 15.43 32.16
CA PHE A 70 7.96 15.20 31.16
C PHE A 70 9.35 15.53 31.71
N GLY A 71 10.32 14.61 31.60
CA GLY A 71 11.70 14.82 32.03
C GLY A 71 11.94 14.77 33.55
N ALA A 72 10.96 14.34 34.34
CA ALA A 72 11.12 14.19 35.78
C ALA A 72 11.91 12.91 36.13
N ALA A 73 13.06 13.07 36.77
CA ALA A 73 13.78 11.96 37.40
C ALA A 73 12.99 11.39 38.60
N PRO A 74 13.12 10.09 38.92
CA PRO A 74 12.50 9.53 40.12
C PRO A 74 13.04 10.24 41.37
N ALA A 75 12.16 10.51 42.34
CA ALA A 75 12.59 11.00 43.64
C ALA A 75 13.48 9.95 44.32
N PRO A 76 14.62 10.34 44.93
CA PRO A 76 15.36 9.43 45.80
C PRO A 76 14.50 9.06 47.02
N ASP A 77 14.68 7.84 47.53
CA ASP A 77 13.92 7.33 48.66
C ASP A 77 13.89 8.31 49.84
N SER A 78 12.71 8.52 50.40
CA SER A 78 12.45 9.55 51.39
C SER A 78 12.99 9.18 52.77
N ASP A 79 14.28 9.47 53.03
CA ASP A 79 14.84 9.34 54.38
C ASP A 79 15.93 10.38 54.70
N THR A 80 15.64 11.68 54.46
CA THR A 80 16.32 12.77 55.17
C THR A 80 15.46 14.05 55.22
N GLN A 81 14.83 14.33 56.37
CA GLN A 81 14.33 15.67 56.68
C GLN A 81 15.37 16.41 57.53
N MET A 82 15.90 17.51 57.00
CA MET A 82 16.49 18.60 57.80
C MET A 82 15.93 19.92 57.29
N ALA A 83 15.40 20.73 58.20
CA ALA A 83 14.68 21.95 57.86
C ALA A 83 15.63 23.10 57.48
N GLY A 84 15.29 23.80 56.40
CA GLY A 84 15.86 25.08 56.00
C GLY A 84 14.73 26.00 55.55
N MET A 85 14.59 27.14 56.22
CA MET A 85 13.52 28.11 55.97
C MET A 85 13.97 29.09 54.87
N ASP A 86 13.40 29.01 53.67
CA ASP A 86 13.46 30.10 52.70
C ASP A 86 12.18 30.14 51.85
N ASP A 87 11.65 31.35 51.63
CA ASP A 87 10.27 31.58 51.21
C ASP A 87 10.20 31.88 49.70
N SER A 88 10.46 30.87 48.88
CA SER A 88 10.17 30.90 47.44
C SER A 88 9.71 29.53 46.96
N LYS A 89 8.39 29.33 46.80
CA LYS A 89 7.82 28.06 46.31
C LYS A 89 8.31 27.76 44.88
N PRO A 90 9.09 26.70 44.64
CA PRO A 90 9.24 26.14 43.31
C PRO A 90 7.95 25.43 42.94
N GLU A 91 7.59 25.42 41.66
CA GLU A 91 6.52 24.53 41.19
C GLU A 91 6.93 23.08 41.47
N SER A 92 6.08 22.34 42.19
CA SER A 92 6.38 20.97 42.57
C SER A 92 6.40 20.06 41.34
N HIS A 93 7.60 19.70 40.88
CA HIS A 93 7.79 18.66 39.88
C HIS A 93 7.28 17.32 40.43
N VAL A 94 6.03 16.97 40.08
CA VAL A 94 5.47 15.65 40.37
C VAL A 94 5.97 14.69 39.28
N PRO A 95 6.77 13.67 39.64
CA PRO A 95 7.26 12.71 38.66
C PRO A 95 6.11 11.93 38.02
N TYR A 96 6.29 11.51 36.76
CA TYR A 96 5.29 10.73 36.06
C TYR A 96 5.12 9.35 36.68
N ASP A 97 3.95 9.12 37.29
CA ASP A 97 3.55 7.80 37.78
C ASP A 97 2.66 7.11 36.74
N TYR A 98 3.24 6.11 36.06
CA TYR A 98 2.54 5.28 35.10
C TYR A 98 1.37 4.50 35.75
N GLU A 99 1.52 4.03 36.99
CA GLU A 99 0.52 3.20 37.69
C GLU A 99 -0.74 4.00 38.08
N GLN A 100 -0.61 5.32 38.26
CA GLN A 100 -1.75 6.22 38.52
C GLN A 100 -2.38 6.83 37.26
N GLN A 101 -1.81 6.61 36.07
CA GLN A 101 -2.30 7.19 34.81
C GLN A 101 -3.77 6.80 34.55
N PRO A 102 -4.72 7.74 34.48
CA PRO A 102 -6.07 7.46 34.03
C PRO A 102 -6.11 7.24 32.51
N TRP A 103 -6.86 6.22 32.09
CA TRP A 103 -7.00 5.82 30.70
C TRP A 103 -8.47 5.76 30.25
N LYS A 104 -8.69 6.07 28.98
CA LYS A 104 -9.99 6.05 28.31
C LYS A 104 -9.84 5.34 26.96
N LEU A 105 -10.58 4.26 26.73
CA LEU A 105 -10.68 3.61 25.44
C LEU A 105 -11.61 4.43 24.53
N GLU A 106 -11.16 4.78 23.33
CA GLU A 106 -11.96 5.50 22.35
C GLU A 106 -12.20 4.67 21.08
N PHE A 107 -13.47 4.40 20.82
CA PHE A 107 -13.97 3.77 19.60
C PHE A 107 -14.49 4.85 18.66
N ARG A 108 -13.99 4.85 17.42
CA ARG A 108 -14.37 5.77 16.35
C ARG A 108 -14.50 4.94 15.06
N ASP A 109 -15.71 4.89 14.50
CA ASP A 109 -15.98 4.14 13.26
C ASP A 109 -15.72 5.01 12.02
N ILE A 110 -15.75 4.38 10.83
CA ILE A 110 -15.61 5.07 9.54
C ILE A 110 -16.71 6.15 9.42
N PRO A 111 -16.39 7.36 8.94
CA PRO A 111 -17.40 8.36 8.63
C PRO A 111 -18.48 7.86 7.65
N GLU A 112 -19.67 8.45 7.71
CA GLU A 112 -20.83 8.00 6.94
C GLU A 112 -20.66 8.17 5.42
N ALA A 113 -21.32 7.29 4.66
CA ALA A 113 -21.20 7.21 3.20
C ALA A 113 -22.10 8.23 2.47
N GLY A 114 -21.92 9.53 2.72
CA GLY A 114 -22.80 10.58 2.19
C GLY A 114 -22.11 11.61 1.29
N THR A 115 -22.27 11.49 -0.04
CA THR A 115 -21.87 12.53 -1.04
C THR A 115 -22.67 13.84 -0.97
N ARG A 116 -23.51 14.01 0.04
CA ARG A 116 -24.36 15.20 0.27
C ARG A 116 -24.29 15.76 1.71
N SER A 117 -23.54 15.14 2.61
CA SER A 117 -23.25 15.78 3.91
C SER A 117 -22.08 16.73 3.73
N ALA A 118 -22.23 17.99 4.15
CA ALA A 118 -21.16 18.99 4.13
C ALA A 118 -20.45 19.16 5.49
N VAL A 119 -20.71 18.24 6.42
CA VAL A 119 -19.96 17.98 7.67
C VAL A 119 -19.59 16.50 7.74
N THR A 120 -18.47 16.16 8.39
CA THR A 120 -18.05 14.78 8.57
C THR A 120 -18.77 14.17 9.78
N ALA A 121 -19.64 13.18 9.58
CA ALA A 121 -20.34 12.48 10.66
C ALA A 121 -19.78 11.06 10.85
N ARG A 122 -19.57 10.61 12.09
CA ARG A 122 -19.17 9.22 12.42
C ARG A 122 -19.76 8.73 13.74
N VAL A 123 -19.87 7.41 13.91
CA VAL A 123 -20.23 6.79 15.19
C VAL A 123 -19.02 6.80 16.12
N MET A 124 -19.25 7.23 17.37
CA MET A 124 -18.24 7.18 18.44
C MET A 124 -18.79 6.56 19.73
N ALA A 125 -17.91 5.90 20.47
CA ALA A 125 -18.14 5.41 21.82
C ALA A 125 -16.85 5.54 22.63
N SER A 126 -16.95 5.68 23.95
CA SER A 126 -15.77 5.74 24.80
C SER A 126 -16.06 5.17 26.19
N ALA A 127 -15.09 4.49 26.78
CA ALA A 127 -15.19 3.87 28.09
C ALA A 127 -13.95 4.15 28.93
N SER A 128 -14.12 4.39 30.23
CA SER A 128 -13.00 4.50 31.16
C SER A 128 -12.36 3.12 31.38
N LEU A 129 -11.03 3.07 31.42
CA LEU A 129 -10.25 1.88 31.74
C LEU A 129 -9.67 1.99 33.16
N PRO A 130 -9.16 0.89 33.74
CA PRO A 130 -8.34 0.94 34.95
C PRO A 130 -7.15 1.91 34.80
N ARG A 131 -6.66 2.41 35.93
CA ARG A 131 -5.38 3.14 35.99
C ARG A 131 -4.22 2.14 35.84
N GLY A 132 -3.07 2.63 35.40
CA GLY A 132 -1.83 1.85 35.36
C GLY A 132 -1.60 1.08 34.06
N ASP A 133 -0.94 -0.06 34.15
CA ASP A 133 -0.64 -0.89 32.97
C ASP A 133 -1.92 -1.49 32.35
N ILE A 134 -2.33 -0.92 31.22
CA ILE A 134 -3.46 -1.41 30.42
C ILE A 134 -3.07 -2.52 29.44
N VAL A 135 -1.77 -2.82 29.25
CA VAL A 135 -1.30 -3.81 28.26
C VAL A 135 -1.80 -5.23 28.56
N PRO A 136 -1.82 -5.74 29.81
CA PRO A 136 -2.40 -7.04 30.14
C PRO A 136 -3.89 -7.11 29.80
N THR A 137 -4.64 -6.04 30.10
CA THR A 137 -6.08 -5.92 29.81
C THR A 137 -6.34 -5.94 28.30
N MET A 138 -5.60 -5.12 27.54
CA MET A 138 -5.71 -5.09 26.07
C MET A 138 -5.28 -6.43 25.45
N LYS A 139 -4.19 -7.06 25.93
CA LYS A 139 -3.77 -8.41 25.50
C LYS A 139 -4.79 -9.49 25.85
N ALA A 140 -5.52 -9.37 26.96
CA ALA A 140 -6.62 -10.26 27.30
C ALA A 140 -7.76 -10.14 26.27
N TRP A 141 -8.11 -8.91 25.88
CA TRP A 141 -9.13 -8.59 24.87
C TRP A 141 -8.72 -8.82 23.41
N GLY A 142 -7.50 -9.33 23.14
CA GLY A 142 -7.04 -9.62 21.77
C GLY A 142 -6.40 -8.43 21.05
N TYR A 143 -5.82 -7.48 21.79
CA TYR A 143 -5.12 -6.32 21.26
C TYR A 143 -3.63 -6.31 21.62
N SER A 144 -2.80 -5.94 20.65
CA SER A 144 -1.34 -5.80 20.77
C SER A 144 -0.95 -4.33 20.65
N PHE A 145 0.05 -3.90 21.42
CA PHE A 145 0.57 -2.53 21.34
C PHE A 145 1.32 -2.31 20.02
N VAL A 146 1.19 -1.12 19.43
CA VAL A 146 1.77 -0.77 18.11
C VAL A 146 2.74 0.38 18.25
N THR A 147 2.26 1.50 18.80
CA THR A 147 3.00 2.76 18.90
C THR A 147 2.30 3.69 19.88
N GLU A 148 3.00 4.72 20.30
CA GLU A 148 2.44 5.82 21.08
C GLU A 148 2.92 7.18 20.59
N TYR A 149 2.16 8.21 20.92
CA TYR A 149 2.47 9.61 20.63
C TYR A 149 1.76 10.52 21.63
N VAL A 150 2.15 11.80 21.64
CA VAL A 150 1.51 12.84 22.45
C VAL A 150 0.77 13.79 21.53
N VAL A 151 -0.38 14.29 21.97
CA VAL A 151 -1.11 15.39 21.34
C VAL A 151 -1.04 16.59 22.26
N GLU A 152 -0.59 17.71 21.71
CA GLU A 152 -0.51 19.02 22.38
C GLU A 152 -1.49 19.96 21.70
N GLY A 153 -2.29 20.68 22.49
CA GLY A 153 -3.18 21.70 21.92
C GLY A 153 -3.96 22.49 22.95
N ASP A 154 -4.75 23.42 22.46
CA ASP A 154 -5.61 24.31 23.25
C ASP A 154 -7.08 24.04 22.95
N VAL A 155 -7.86 23.86 24.02
CA VAL A 155 -9.31 23.59 23.96
C VAL A 155 -10.10 24.87 24.26
N PHE A 156 -11.06 25.18 23.39
CA PHE A 156 -12.09 26.20 23.57
C PHE A 156 -13.48 25.56 23.48
N ILE A 157 -14.46 26.19 24.14
CA ILE A 157 -15.86 25.78 24.09
C ILE A 157 -16.67 26.97 23.57
N HIS A 158 -17.42 26.77 22.50
CA HIS A 158 -18.33 27.76 21.93
C HIS A 158 -19.73 27.17 21.81
N ASN A 159 -20.61 27.52 22.74
CA ASN A 159 -21.94 26.91 22.91
C ASN A 159 -21.82 25.38 23.10
N ASP A 160 -22.28 24.59 22.13
CA ASP A 160 -22.20 23.12 22.08
C ASP A 160 -21.00 22.60 21.26
N ILE A 161 -20.21 23.50 20.66
CA ILE A 161 -19.04 23.16 19.85
C ILE A 161 -17.79 23.12 20.73
N THR A 162 -17.10 21.98 20.72
CA THR A 162 -15.73 21.88 21.22
C THR A 162 -14.77 22.19 20.07
N ILE A 163 -13.88 23.15 20.28
CA ILE A 163 -12.85 23.56 19.32
C ILE A 163 -11.49 23.17 19.92
N PHE A 164 -10.71 22.38 19.19
CA PHE A 164 -9.41 21.87 19.63
C PHE A 164 -8.33 22.17 18.58
N LEU A 165 -7.48 23.14 18.87
CA LEU A 165 -6.33 23.52 18.04
C LEU A 165 -5.12 22.73 18.53
N HIS A 166 -4.64 21.76 17.76
CA HIS A 166 -3.69 20.77 18.26
C HIS A 166 -2.66 20.32 17.22
N ARG A 167 -1.53 19.78 17.70
CA ARG A 167 -0.50 19.12 16.89
C ARG A 167 -0.12 17.78 17.51
N VAL A 168 0.46 16.90 16.69
CA VAL A 168 0.95 15.58 17.11
C VAL A 168 2.46 15.63 17.30
N LEU A 169 2.93 15.13 18.45
CA LEU A 169 4.33 15.02 18.84
C LEU A 169 4.75 13.55 18.94
N HIS A 170 5.90 13.23 18.38
CA HIS A 170 6.57 11.95 18.53
C HIS A 170 7.68 12.01 19.56
N TYR A 171 7.86 10.88 20.25
CA TYR A 171 9.01 10.64 21.11
C TYR A 171 10.30 10.54 20.29
N PRO A 172 11.45 10.94 20.84
CA PRO A 172 12.74 10.76 20.19
C PRO A 172 13.01 9.27 19.92
N VAL A 173 13.54 8.98 18.73
CA VAL A 173 13.93 7.62 18.32
C VAL A 173 15.40 7.43 18.69
N ALA A 174 15.65 6.72 19.79
CA ALA A 174 17.01 6.26 20.08
C ALA A 174 17.41 5.18 19.06
N GLU A 175 18.66 5.21 18.60
CA GLU A 175 19.19 4.34 17.52
C GLU A 175 19.15 2.82 17.84
N HIS A 176 18.70 2.44 19.05
CA HIS A 176 18.60 1.07 19.53
C HIS A 176 17.19 0.68 20.05
N GLU A 177 16.18 1.55 19.94
CA GLU A 177 14.80 1.30 20.42
C GLU A 177 13.75 1.07 19.30
N HIS A 178 14.19 0.62 18.12
CA HIS A 178 13.24 0.04 17.17
C HIS A 178 12.72 -1.29 17.74
N GLU A 179 11.42 -1.34 18.07
CA GLU A 179 10.66 -2.47 18.68
C GLU A 179 10.57 -2.53 20.23
N SER A 180 10.22 -1.41 20.88
CA SER A 180 9.66 -1.47 22.24
C SER A 180 8.22 -2.04 22.22
N TRP A 181 8.06 -3.33 22.50
CA TRP A 181 6.77 -4.06 22.55
C TRP A 181 5.80 -3.64 23.68
N MET A 182 6.10 -2.55 24.38
CA MET A 182 5.37 -2.03 25.54
C MET A 182 5.40 -0.48 25.52
N PRO A 183 4.37 0.19 26.07
CA PRO A 183 4.39 1.64 26.31
C PRO A 183 5.53 2.03 27.26
N ARG A 184 6.09 3.23 27.06
CA ARG A 184 7.13 3.81 27.93
C ARG A 184 6.57 4.03 29.35
N GLN A 185 7.31 3.59 30.36
CA GLN A 185 6.97 3.85 31.77
C GLN A 185 7.40 5.25 32.23
N GLN A 186 8.39 5.85 31.56
CA GLN A 186 8.89 7.20 31.83
C GLN A 186 8.75 8.08 30.58
N LEU A 187 8.53 9.38 30.78
CA LEU A 187 8.39 10.35 29.70
C LEU A 187 9.69 11.17 29.56
N PRO A 188 10.26 11.29 28.34
CA PRO A 188 11.45 12.10 28.09
C PRO A 188 11.18 13.59 28.35
N ALA A 189 12.22 14.44 28.29
CA ALA A 189 12.01 15.87 28.46
C ALA A 189 11.14 16.43 27.32
N PHE A 190 10.23 17.35 27.63
CA PHE A 190 9.28 17.87 26.64
C PHE A 190 10.00 18.55 25.45
N THR A 191 11.18 19.13 25.71
CA THR A 191 12.08 19.72 24.70
C THR A 191 12.68 18.74 23.71
N GLU A 192 12.64 17.43 23.99
CA GLU A 192 13.16 16.36 23.12
C GLU A 192 12.09 15.78 22.18
N MET A 193 10.83 16.22 22.34
CA MET A 193 9.71 15.79 21.52
C MET A 193 9.74 16.48 20.14
N ALA A 194 9.53 15.72 19.06
CA ALA A 194 9.53 16.23 17.70
C ALA A 194 8.10 16.29 17.11
N PRO A 195 7.69 17.38 16.43
CA PRO A 195 6.40 17.42 15.75
C PRO A 195 6.36 16.44 14.56
N LEU A 196 5.22 15.77 14.37
CA LEU A 196 4.98 14.86 13.23
C LEU A 196 5.08 15.59 11.88
N GLU A 197 4.51 16.79 11.78
CA GLU A 197 4.62 17.62 10.59
C GLU A 197 5.88 18.50 10.68
N LYS A 198 6.84 18.34 9.76
CA LYS A 198 8.14 19.05 9.77
C LYS A 198 8.03 20.58 9.66
N THR A 199 6.89 21.06 9.17
CA THR A 199 6.47 22.47 9.08
C THR A 199 5.98 23.05 10.42
N GLY A 200 5.67 22.18 11.39
CA GLY A 200 5.11 22.52 12.70
C GLY A 200 3.63 22.90 12.72
N SER A 201 2.89 22.74 11.61
CA SER A 201 1.48 23.13 11.50
C SER A 201 0.58 22.55 12.59
N TYR A 202 -0.48 23.27 12.91
CA TYR A 202 -1.54 22.85 13.82
C TYR A 202 -2.80 22.46 13.05
N VAL A 203 -3.60 21.57 13.63
CA VAL A 203 -4.91 21.16 13.12
C VAL A 203 -5.98 21.76 14.03
N LEU A 204 -6.86 22.59 13.45
CA LEU A 204 -8.07 23.06 14.11
C LEU A 204 -9.18 22.04 13.88
N GLN A 205 -9.61 21.35 14.93
CA GLN A 205 -10.78 20.45 14.91
C GLN A 205 -11.96 21.14 15.60
N ALA A 206 -13.09 21.28 14.91
CA ALA A 206 -14.37 21.68 15.50
C ALA A 206 -15.30 20.47 15.55
N SER A 207 -15.82 20.13 16.73
CA SER A 207 -16.62 18.93 16.97
C SER A 207 -17.85 19.17 17.84
N ILE A 208 -18.97 18.54 17.49
CA ILE A 208 -20.16 18.38 18.34
C ILE A 208 -20.42 16.89 18.55
N ILE A 209 -20.72 16.48 19.78
CA ILE A 209 -21.07 15.10 20.14
C ILE A 209 -22.56 15.01 20.43
N VAL A 210 -23.30 14.33 19.56
CA VAL A 210 -24.73 14.07 19.71
C VAL A 210 -24.93 12.70 20.38
N GLN A 211 -25.69 12.67 21.48
CA GLN A 211 -25.92 11.42 22.23
C GLN A 211 -26.74 10.41 21.41
N ASP A 212 -27.91 10.83 20.93
CA ASP A 212 -28.79 10.08 20.06
C ASP A 212 -28.74 10.60 18.62
N GLY A 213 -28.01 9.90 17.74
CA GLY A 213 -27.97 10.22 16.31
C GLY A 213 -29.09 9.60 15.48
N SER A 214 -30.01 8.84 16.09
CA SER A 214 -31.23 8.40 15.41
C SER A 214 -32.23 9.55 15.24
N ASN A 215 -32.15 10.55 16.12
CA ASN A 215 -32.90 11.79 16.02
C ASN A 215 -32.31 12.74 14.96
N GLN A 216 -32.97 12.78 13.79
CA GLN A 216 -32.56 13.60 12.64
C GLN A 216 -32.61 15.11 12.90
N GLU A 217 -33.44 15.58 13.84
CA GLU A 217 -33.55 17.01 14.17
C GLU A 217 -32.30 17.49 14.91
N THR A 218 -31.86 16.75 15.94
CA THR A 218 -30.63 17.08 16.68
C THR A 218 -29.38 17.03 15.80
N MET A 219 -29.27 16.03 14.92
CA MET A 219 -28.18 15.93 13.93
C MET A 219 -28.17 17.11 12.95
N LYS A 220 -29.35 17.59 12.53
CA LYS A 220 -29.49 18.75 11.64
C LYS A 220 -29.11 20.06 12.34
N THR A 221 -29.56 20.26 13.58
CA THR A 221 -29.21 21.44 14.38
C THR A 221 -27.70 21.51 14.67
N ALA A 222 -27.09 20.40 15.08
CA ALA A 222 -25.63 20.31 15.26
C ALA A 222 -24.87 20.61 13.96
N SER A 223 -25.35 20.11 12.81
CA SER A 223 -24.78 20.46 11.50
C SER A 223 -24.88 21.97 11.22
N GLN A 224 -26.01 22.61 11.54
CA GLN A 224 -26.21 24.05 11.36
C GLN A 224 -25.29 24.89 12.26
N HIS A 225 -25.06 24.48 13.51
CA HIS A 225 -24.13 25.15 14.42
C HIS A 225 -22.69 25.12 13.88
N LEU A 226 -22.23 23.96 13.38
CA LEU A 226 -20.92 23.84 12.72
C LEU A 226 -20.80 24.70 11.45
N PHE A 227 -21.87 24.84 10.65
CA PHE A 227 -21.86 25.79 9.51
C PHE A 227 -21.83 27.25 9.95
N GLY A 228 -22.52 27.61 11.03
CA GLY A 228 -22.44 28.93 11.63
C GLY A 228 -21.01 29.30 12.00
N LEU A 229 -20.32 28.41 12.72
CA LEU A 229 -18.90 28.57 13.08
C LEU A 229 -18.00 28.65 11.83
N ARG A 230 -18.24 27.83 10.81
CA ARG A 230 -17.48 27.89 9.54
C ARG A 230 -17.59 29.24 8.86
N GLU A 231 -18.79 29.81 8.74
CA GLU A 231 -18.95 31.12 8.08
C GLU A 231 -18.42 32.27 8.94
N GLN A 232 -18.46 32.16 10.27
CA GLN A 232 -17.81 33.13 11.19
C GLN A 232 -16.28 33.11 11.08
N LEU A 233 -15.66 31.93 11.06
CA LEU A 233 -14.19 31.79 10.98
C LEU A 233 -13.63 31.93 9.55
N LYS A 234 -14.48 32.05 8.54
CA LYS A 234 -14.12 32.05 7.10
C LYS A 234 -13.04 33.06 6.68
N SER A 235 -12.95 34.19 7.37
CA SER A 235 -11.92 35.23 7.14
C SER A 235 -10.55 34.84 7.70
N ALA A 236 -10.50 33.97 8.70
CA ALA A 236 -9.30 33.52 9.38
C ALA A 236 -8.85 32.14 8.90
N VAL A 237 -9.75 31.16 8.93
CA VAL A 237 -9.46 29.74 8.71
C VAL A 237 -10.62 29.06 7.99
N LYS A 238 -10.30 28.30 6.93
CA LYS A 238 -11.28 27.58 6.13
C LYS A 238 -11.54 26.19 6.71
N LEU A 239 -12.61 26.06 7.51
CA LEU A 239 -13.09 24.77 8.02
C LEU A 239 -13.74 23.93 6.89
N GLU A 240 -13.23 22.71 6.69
CA GLU A 240 -13.65 21.74 5.67
C GLU A 240 -14.00 20.36 6.28
N GLN A 241 -14.65 19.52 5.48
CA GLN A 241 -14.86 18.11 5.82
C GLN A 241 -13.55 17.31 5.61
N ALA A 242 -13.26 16.35 6.49
CA ALA A 242 -12.14 15.44 6.29
C ALA A 242 -12.41 14.45 5.15
N ASP A 243 -11.34 13.96 4.52
CA ASP A 243 -11.46 12.79 3.65
C ASP A 243 -11.91 11.56 4.45
N ARG A 244 -12.82 10.78 3.87
CA ARG A 244 -13.44 9.65 4.54
C ARG A 244 -12.43 8.53 4.82
N LEU A 245 -11.44 8.36 3.95
CA LEU A 245 -10.41 7.32 4.09
C LEU A 245 -9.33 7.73 5.10
N SER A 246 -9.01 9.02 5.22
CA SER A 246 -8.01 9.49 6.20
C SER A 246 -8.44 9.30 7.66
N LEU A 247 -9.73 9.12 7.92
CA LEU A 247 -10.30 8.82 9.24
C LEU A 247 -10.69 7.34 9.44
N ASP A 248 -10.31 6.45 8.52
CA ASP A 248 -10.64 5.03 8.61
C ASP A 248 -9.69 4.28 9.57
N THR A 249 -10.18 3.93 10.76
CA THR A 249 -9.47 3.13 11.78
C THR A 249 -9.23 1.66 11.38
N ARG A 250 -9.71 1.26 10.20
CA ARG A 250 -9.50 -0.06 9.58
C ARG A 250 -8.44 -0.02 8.48
N ALA A 251 -7.99 1.17 8.06
CA ALA A 251 -6.92 1.29 7.08
C ALA A 251 -5.59 0.78 7.67
N ASN A 252 -4.87 -0.05 6.90
CA ASN A 252 -3.51 -0.43 7.25
C ASN A 252 -2.64 0.85 7.20
N LEU A 253 -1.86 1.14 8.24
CA LEU A 253 -1.18 2.44 8.44
C LEU A 253 -0.21 2.86 7.32
N ARG A 254 0.09 1.97 6.38
CA ARG A 254 0.87 2.22 5.15
C ARG A 254 0.05 2.70 3.93
N ALA A 255 -1.28 2.77 4.02
CA ALA A 255 -2.16 3.06 2.88
C ALA A 255 -2.48 4.55 2.66
N LEU A 256 -2.21 5.42 3.64
CA LEU A 256 -2.59 6.84 3.60
C LEU A 256 -1.50 7.76 3.04
N ASN A 257 -1.11 7.52 1.79
CA ASN A 257 -0.42 8.52 0.96
C ASN A 257 -1.45 9.30 0.12
N LEU A 258 -2.05 10.34 0.72
CA LEU A 258 -3.00 11.23 0.05
C LEU A 258 -2.28 12.44 -0.57
N GLY A 259 -2.20 12.47 -1.90
CA GLY A 259 -1.78 13.65 -2.67
C GLY A 259 -2.93 14.64 -2.91
N PRO A 260 -2.64 15.85 -3.44
CA PRO A 260 -3.63 16.90 -3.63
C PRO A 260 -4.67 16.57 -4.72
N PRO A 261 -5.90 17.12 -4.63
CA PRO A 261 -7.00 16.80 -5.53
C PRO A 261 -6.86 17.47 -6.90
N THR A 262 -6.75 16.69 -7.97
CA THR A 262 -6.86 17.18 -9.36
C THR A 262 -8.33 17.36 -9.79
N PRO A 263 -8.66 18.37 -10.61
CA PRO A 263 -10.04 18.75 -10.91
C PRO A 263 -10.76 17.80 -11.87
N ARG A 264 -12.09 17.72 -11.75
CA ARG A 264 -12.95 16.97 -12.68
C ARG A 264 -13.21 17.79 -13.96
N PRO A 265 -13.25 17.18 -15.15
CA PRO A 265 -13.70 17.86 -16.36
C PRO A 265 -15.21 18.09 -16.35
N SER A 266 -15.63 19.23 -16.89
CA SER A 266 -17.02 19.59 -17.18
C SER A 266 -17.64 18.69 -18.25
N GLN A 267 -18.89 18.28 -18.06
CA GLN A 267 -19.74 17.79 -19.15
C GLN A 267 -20.96 18.70 -19.32
N GLU A 268 -21.20 19.08 -20.57
CA GLU A 268 -22.25 20.00 -20.98
C GLU A 268 -23.64 19.33 -20.97
N SER A 269 -24.66 20.16 -20.82
CA SER A 269 -26.07 19.75 -20.71
C SER A 269 -26.80 19.80 -22.05
N SER A 270 -27.56 18.75 -22.40
CA SER A 270 -28.54 18.80 -23.51
C SER A 270 -29.97 18.37 -23.10
N ARG A 271 -30.86 19.36 -23.08
CA ARG A 271 -32.33 19.36 -22.88
C ARG A 271 -33.11 18.64 -24.03
N TRP A 272 -34.42 18.36 -23.99
CA TRP A 272 -35.49 18.76 -23.05
C TRP A 272 -36.22 17.57 -22.33
N PRO A 273 -37.45 17.07 -22.67
CA PRO A 273 -38.42 16.87 -21.58
C PRO A 273 -39.27 15.58 -21.54
N LYS A 274 -39.99 15.42 -20.42
CA LYS A 274 -41.10 14.47 -20.19
C LYS A 274 -42.44 15.00 -20.72
N GLY A 275 -43.43 14.10 -20.85
CA GLY A 275 -44.88 14.41 -20.88
C GLY A 275 -45.65 13.35 -20.08
N GLU A 276 -46.76 13.73 -19.45
CA GLU A 276 -47.51 12.92 -18.47
C GLU A 276 -48.89 12.45 -18.97
N SER A 277 -49.42 11.41 -18.30
CA SER A 277 -50.83 11.09 -17.99
C SER A 277 -51.93 11.10 -19.08
N ASN A 278 -52.71 10.00 -19.16
CA ASN A 278 -54.15 10.00 -18.84
C ASN A 278 -54.81 8.59 -18.83
N GLU A 279 -55.78 8.43 -17.94
CA GLU A 279 -56.79 7.35 -17.74
C GLU A 279 -58.12 8.10 -17.37
N PRO A 280 -59.35 7.51 -17.22
CA PRO A 280 -59.80 6.10 -17.17
C PRO A 280 -61.10 5.83 -18.03
N PRO A 281 -62.22 5.17 -17.58
CA PRO A 281 -62.52 3.72 -17.73
C PRO A 281 -63.87 3.37 -18.48
N PRO A 282 -64.68 2.30 -18.16
CA PRO A 282 -64.90 1.13 -19.04
C PRO A 282 -66.39 0.88 -19.43
N PRO A 283 -66.78 -0.33 -19.94
CA PRO A 283 -67.73 -1.13 -19.15
C PRO A 283 -67.62 -2.69 -19.18
N LEU A 284 -68.02 -3.28 -18.04
CA LEU A 284 -68.60 -4.60 -17.70
C LEU A 284 -68.77 -5.74 -18.74
N GLY A 285 -68.44 -6.99 -18.34
CA GLY A 285 -68.98 -8.22 -18.98
C GLY A 285 -68.37 -9.60 -18.60
N ALA A 286 -68.89 -10.24 -17.54
CA ALA A 286 -68.96 -11.71 -17.26
C ALA A 286 -67.72 -12.66 -17.27
N SER A 287 -67.63 -13.53 -16.25
CA SER A 287 -66.70 -14.69 -16.12
C SER A 287 -67.34 -16.01 -16.59
N PRO A 288 -66.57 -17.09 -16.90
CA PRO A 288 -66.34 -18.17 -15.91
C PRO A 288 -64.96 -18.90 -16.07
N PRO A 289 -64.76 -20.19 -15.66
CA PRO A 289 -64.06 -20.61 -14.43
C PRO A 289 -62.65 -21.25 -14.64
N PRO A 290 -61.88 -21.57 -13.57
CA PRO A 290 -60.44 -21.89 -13.68
C PRO A 290 -60.08 -23.39 -13.76
N PRO A 291 -59.01 -23.78 -14.49
CA PRO A 291 -58.48 -25.15 -14.48
C PRO A 291 -57.32 -25.37 -13.48
N LEU A 292 -57.57 -26.23 -12.49
CA LEU A 292 -56.68 -27.24 -11.88
C LEU A 292 -55.20 -26.89 -11.58
N ARG A 293 -54.89 -26.75 -10.28
CA ARG A 293 -53.50 -26.72 -9.75
C ARG A 293 -52.74 -28.02 -10.00
N ARG A 294 -51.60 -27.93 -10.69
CA ARG A 294 -50.61 -29.01 -10.79
C ARG A 294 -49.75 -29.05 -9.51
N LYS A 295 -49.82 -30.12 -8.72
CA LYS A 295 -49.00 -30.28 -7.50
C LYS A 295 -47.52 -30.39 -7.86
N VAL A 296 -46.68 -29.50 -7.34
CA VAL A 296 -45.23 -29.69 -7.26
C VAL A 296 -44.92 -30.21 -5.85
N GLY A 297 -44.27 -31.38 -5.76
CA GLY A 297 -43.88 -31.96 -4.49
C GLY A 297 -42.67 -31.25 -3.90
N SER A 298 -42.82 -30.69 -2.69
CA SER A 298 -41.73 -30.06 -1.95
C SER A 298 -40.86 -31.11 -1.23
N SER A 299 -39.85 -31.67 -1.90
CA SER A 299 -38.81 -32.49 -1.25
C SER A 299 -37.73 -31.61 -0.60
N ILE A 300 -38.13 -30.79 0.38
CA ILE A 300 -37.15 -30.12 1.26
C ILE A 300 -36.65 -31.15 2.27
N ASN A 301 -35.43 -31.65 2.05
CA ASN A 301 -34.78 -32.55 3.01
C ASN A 301 -34.68 -31.86 4.38
N LYS A 302 -35.03 -32.59 5.46
CA LYS A 302 -35.02 -32.04 6.85
C LYS A 302 -33.66 -31.44 7.26
N ALA A 303 -32.56 -31.96 6.72
CA ALA A 303 -31.22 -31.42 6.92
C ALA A 303 -31.04 -29.98 6.38
N SER A 304 -31.64 -29.67 5.23
CA SER A 304 -31.56 -28.34 4.60
C SER A 304 -32.26 -27.28 5.45
N ALA A 305 -33.44 -27.60 5.98
CA ALA A 305 -34.19 -26.72 6.87
C ALA A 305 -33.44 -26.46 8.19
N ALA A 306 -32.85 -27.50 8.80
CA ALA A 306 -32.05 -27.36 10.03
C ALA A 306 -30.82 -26.44 9.86
N SER A 307 -30.20 -26.41 8.67
CA SER A 307 -29.05 -25.55 8.35
C SER A 307 -29.39 -24.05 8.18
N PHE A 308 -30.68 -23.72 8.02
CA PHE A 308 -31.17 -22.35 7.91
C PHE A 308 -31.47 -21.70 9.26
N PHE A 309 -31.91 -22.49 10.25
CA PHE A 309 -32.25 -22.01 11.60
C PHE A 309 -31.12 -22.15 12.63
N THR A 310 -29.97 -22.71 12.26
CA THR A 310 -28.79 -22.77 13.15
C THR A 310 -28.15 -21.38 13.28
N PRO A 311 -28.00 -20.83 14.50
CA PRO A 311 -27.26 -19.59 14.73
C PRO A 311 -25.85 -19.66 14.16
N ALA A 312 -25.27 -18.52 13.77
CA ALA A 312 -23.91 -18.48 13.20
C ALA A 312 -22.83 -19.11 14.12
N SER A 313 -23.06 -19.08 15.44
CA SER A 313 -22.25 -19.73 16.48
C SER A 313 -22.24 -21.27 16.41
N GLN A 314 -23.27 -21.91 15.83
CA GLN A 314 -23.42 -23.37 15.78
C GLN A 314 -23.09 -23.99 14.40
N LYS A 315 -22.75 -23.18 13.40
CA LYS A 315 -22.31 -23.71 12.10
C LYS A 315 -20.86 -24.18 12.21
N LYS A 316 -20.63 -25.48 12.04
CA LYS A 316 -19.27 -26.05 11.96
C LYS A 316 -18.43 -25.20 10.99
N PRO A 317 -17.19 -24.81 11.35
CA PRO A 317 -16.35 -24.02 10.48
C PRO A 317 -16.13 -24.76 9.16
N LYS A 318 -16.21 -24.05 8.04
CA LYS A 318 -15.82 -24.66 6.76
C LYS A 318 -14.31 -24.95 6.82
N PRO A 319 -13.85 -26.13 6.37
CA PRO A 319 -12.43 -26.50 6.47
C PRO A 319 -11.52 -25.57 5.67
N ILE A 320 -12.05 -24.89 4.64
CA ILE A 320 -11.35 -23.87 3.87
C ILE A 320 -12.10 -22.54 3.96
N THR A 321 -11.34 -21.47 4.21
CA THR A 321 -11.79 -20.09 4.07
C THR A 321 -11.16 -19.46 2.83
N TRP A 322 -11.97 -18.72 2.06
CA TRP A 322 -11.56 -18.02 0.84
C TRP A 322 -11.77 -16.52 1.00
N ARG A 323 -10.75 -15.72 0.67
CA ARG A 323 -10.74 -14.25 0.65
C ARG A 323 -10.22 -13.77 -0.70
N VAL A 324 -10.76 -12.67 -1.20
CA VAL A 324 -10.19 -11.92 -2.32
C VAL A 324 -9.77 -10.55 -1.79
N ILE A 325 -8.56 -10.12 -2.14
CA ILE A 325 -7.96 -8.85 -1.69
C ILE A 325 -7.81 -7.94 -2.91
N GLY A 326 -8.38 -6.74 -2.82
CA GLY A 326 -8.47 -5.81 -3.94
C GLY A 326 -9.22 -6.43 -5.13
N THR A 327 -8.55 -6.48 -6.29
CA THR A 327 -9.07 -7.13 -7.51
C THR A 327 -8.08 -8.10 -8.15
N SER A 328 -7.03 -8.48 -7.41
CA SER A 328 -5.81 -9.08 -7.98
C SER A 328 -5.15 -10.17 -7.13
N LEU A 329 -5.62 -10.42 -5.90
CA LEU A 329 -5.08 -11.46 -5.03
C LEU A 329 -6.20 -12.36 -4.49
N VAL A 330 -6.04 -13.68 -4.66
CA VAL A 330 -6.92 -14.70 -4.07
C VAL A 330 -6.16 -15.39 -2.94
N VAL A 331 -6.77 -15.46 -1.76
CA VAL A 331 -6.22 -16.13 -0.57
C VAL A 331 -7.13 -17.29 -0.17
N GLY A 332 -6.56 -18.47 0.01
CA GLY A 332 -7.22 -19.65 0.57
C GLY A 332 -6.48 -20.12 1.81
N LYS A 333 -7.18 -20.37 2.92
CA LYS A 333 -6.59 -20.98 4.13
C LYS A 333 -7.38 -22.22 4.53
N TYR A 334 -6.69 -23.34 4.65
CA TYR A 334 -7.21 -24.59 5.18
C TYR A 334 -6.67 -24.83 6.59
N THR A 335 -7.55 -25.27 7.49
CA THR A 335 -7.19 -25.61 8.87
C THR A 335 -7.91 -26.92 9.25
N PRO A 336 -7.19 -28.03 9.47
CA PRO A 336 -7.77 -29.29 9.94
C PRO A 336 -8.51 -29.14 11.28
N GLU A 337 -9.62 -29.85 11.46
CA GLU A 337 -10.44 -29.81 12.69
C GLU A 337 -9.66 -30.22 13.95
N ASN A 338 -8.59 -31.02 13.80
CA ASN A 338 -7.77 -31.54 14.91
C ASN A 338 -6.44 -30.77 15.13
N THR A 339 -6.27 -29.58 14.55
CA THR A 339 -5.02 -28.81 14.73
C THR A 339 -4.93 -28.28 16.18
N PRO A 340 -3.92 -28.65 16.99
CA PRO A 340 -3.77 -28.08 18.32
C PRO A 340 -3.53 -26.57 18.23
N SER A 341 -4.17 -25.78 19.08
CA SER A 341 -3.92 -24.35 19.20
C SER A 341 -2.60 -24.10 19.96
N THR A 342 -1.48 -24.46 19.34
CA THR A 342 -0.15 -24.07 19.84
C THR A 342 -0.03 -22.55 19.84
N LEU A 343 0.46 -21.99 20.94
CA LEU A 343 0.81 -20.56 21.01
C LEU A 343 1.84 -20.24 19.90
N PRO A 344 1.79 -19.04 19.29
CA PRO A 344 2.77 -18.68 18.28
C PRO A 344 4.18 -18.63 18.88
N GLU A 345 5.04 -19.55 18.46
CA GLU A 345 6.46 -19.55 18.80
C GLU A 345 7.14 -18.31 18.20
N LYS A 346 7.96 -17.61 19.00
CA LYS A 346 8.79 -16.50 18.50
C LYS A 346 9.74 -17.00 17.41
N ASN A 347 9.98 -16.17 16.39
CA ASN A 347 10.83 -16.47 15.23
C ASN A 347 10.37 -17.72 14.47
N ARG A 348 9.16 -17.63 13.91
CA ARG A 348 8.52 -18.77 13.25
C ARG A 348 9.25 -19.15 11.95
N LYS A 349 9.43 -20.45 11.74
CA LYS A 349 9.99 -21.01 10.49
C LYS A 349 8.91 -21.15 9.43
N ILE A 350 9.25 -20.84 8.18
CA ILE A 350 8.32 -20.79 7.05
C ILE A 350 8.86 -21.67 5.93
N ALA A 351 8.02 -22.57 5.42
CA ALA A 351 8.30 -23.32 4.21
C ALA A 351 7.33 -22.84 3.13
N ALA A 352 7.88 -22.08 2.19
CA ALA A 352 7.16 -21.45 1.10
C ALA A 352 7.36 -22.22 -0.22
N PHE A 353 6.31 -22.36 -1.01
CA PHE A 353 6.34 -23.15 -2.26
C PHE A 353 5.63 -22.40 -3.40
N ASP A 354 6.06 -22.57 -4.65
CA ASP A 354 5.15 -22.41 -5.79
C ASP A 354 4.19 -23.63 -5.91
N LEU A 355 3.14 -23.49 -6.71
CA LEU A 355 2.14 -24.51 -6.98
C LEU A 355 2.46 -25.34 -8.24
N ASP A 356 2.48 -24.70 -9.41
CA ASP A 356 2.39 -25.36 -10.71
C ASP A 356 3.80 -25.62 -11.27
N SER A 357 4.12 -26.87 -11.57
CA SER A 357 5.49 -27.38 -11.80
C SER A 357 6.40 -27.41 -10.57
N THR A 358 5.88 -27.11 -9.37
CA THR A 358 6.63 -27.22 -8.10
C THR A 358 6.04 -28.28 -7.18
N LEU A 359 4.81 -28.09 -6.69
CA LEU A 359 4.11 -29.11 -5.89
C LEU A 359 3.35 -30.10 -6.78
N ILE A 360 2.80 -29.61 -7.89
CA ILE A 360 1.98 -30.39 -8.83
C ILE A 360 2.45 -30.24 -10.27
N LYS A 361 2.23 -31.26 -11.09
CA LYS A 361 2.34 -31.22 -12.55
C LYS A 361 0.96 -31.45 -13.16
N THR A 362 0.71 -31.01 -14.39
CA THR A 362 -0.52 -31.38 -15.10
C THR A 362 -0.53 -32.88 -15.38
N ARG A 363 -1.72 -33.50 -15.35
CA ARG A 363 -1.86 -34.92 -15.68
C ARG A 363 -1.79 -35.13 -17.18
N SER A 364 -2.35 -34.18 -17.93
CA SER A 364 -2.42 -34.15 -19.38
C SER A 364 -1.11 -33.79 -20.09
N GLY A 365 -0.06 -33.40 -19.36
CA GLY A 365 1.21 -32.95 -19.92
C GLY A 365 1.18 -31.59 -20.61
N ASN A 366 0.04 -30.87 -20.57
CA ASN A 366 -0.06 -29.51 -21.08
C ASN A 366 0.63 -28.52 -20.12
N VAL A 367 1.13 -27.40 -20.63
CA VAL A 367 1.69 -26.30 -19.81
C VAL A 367 0.65 -25.70 -18.85
N PHE A 368 -0.65 -25.81 -19.16
CA PHE A 368 -1.73 -25.33 -18.31
C PHE A 368 -2.79 -26.43 -18.12
N ALA A 369 -3.29 -26.58 -16.90
CA ALA A 369 -4.37 -27.52 -16.57
C ALA A 369 -5.66 -27.18 -17.33
N ARG A 370 -6.34 -28.19 -17.87
CA ARG A 370 -7.60 -28.02 -18.62
C ARG A 370 -8.88 -28.12 -17.76
N SER A 371 -8.79 -28.74 -16.58
CA SER A 371 -9.90 -28.93 -15.62
C SER A 371 -9.38 -28.88 -14.17
N ALA A 372 -10.29 -28.91 -13.20
CA ALA A 372 -9.93 -28.95 -11.77
C ALA A 372 -9.13 -30.21 -11.40
N ASP A 373 -9.35 -31.33 -12.10
CA ASP A 373 -8.70 -32.63 -11.88
C ASP A 373 -7.42 -32.86 -12.70
N ASP A 374 -7.05 -31.92 -13.58
CA ASP A 374 -5.88 -32.04 -14.46
C ASP A 374 -4.57 -31.70 -13.71
N TRP A 375 -4.34 -32.43 -12.62
CA TRP A 375 -3.13 -32.39 -11.83
C TRP A 375 -2.73 -33.80 -11.32
N LYS A 376 -1.46 -33.89 -10.95
CA LYS A 376 -0.79 -34.97 -10.23
C LYS A 376 0.34 -34.34 -9.40
N TRP A 377 0.83 -35.03 -8.36
CA TRP A 377 2.00 -34.58 -7.60
C TRP A 377 3.25 -34.46 -8.50
N PHE A 378 4.17 -33.55 -8.16
CA PHE A 378 5.41 -33.35 -8.90
C PHE A 378 6.25 -34.64 -8.95
N GLU A 379 6.47 -35.23 -7.78
CA GLU A 379 7.11 -36.52 -7.50
C GLU A 379 6.48 -37.16 -6.25
N GLY A 380 6.71 -38.46 -6.01
CA GLY A 380 5.98 -39.24 -4.99
C GLY A 380 6.19 -38.81 -3.54
N ASN A 381 7.25 -38.05 -3.24
CA ASN A 381 7.64 -37.70 -1.88
C ASN A 381 7.09 -36.33 -1.39
N VAL A 382 6.44 -35.53 -2.25
CA VAL A 382 5.96 -34.18 -1.90
C VAL A 382 5.09 -34.19 -0.63
N HIS A 383 4.15 -35.13 -0.55
CA HIS A 383 3.26 -35.28 0.61
C HIS A 383 4.02 -35.58 1.90
N VAL A 384 4.93 -36.55 1.86
CA VAL A 384 5.76 -36.98 3.00
C VAL A 384 6.64 -35.83 3.49
N THR A 385 7.24 -35.07 2.57
CA THR A 385 8.09 -33.92 2.90
C THR A 385 7.30 -32.79 3.57
N LEU A 386 6.10 -32.49 3.09
CA LEU A 386 5.23 -31.47 3.72
C LEU A 386 4.74 -31.90 5.12
N GLN A 387 4.39 -33.19 5.29
CA GLN A 387 4.04 -33.73 6.62
C GLN A 387 5.22 -33.64 7.60
N LYS A 388 6.44 -33.97 7.15
CA LYS A 388 7.66 -33.83 7.95
C LYS A 388 7.91 -32.37 8.36
N LEU A 389 7.83 -31.42 7.42
CA LEU A 389 8.00 -30.00 7.72
C LEU A 389 6.97 -29.48 8.73
N HIS A 390 5.71 -29.90 8.61
CA HIS A 390 4.68 -29.55 9.60
C HIS A 390 4.99 -30.13 10.99
N ALA A 391 5.49 -31.37 11.08
CA ALA A 391 5.94 -31.97 12.33
C ALA A 391 7.18 -31.27 12.92
N GLU A 392 8.02 -30.66 12.08
CA GLU A 392 9.17 -29.82 12.47
C GLU A 392 8.78 -28.36 12.80
N GLY A 393 7.47 -28.04 12.83
CA GLY A 393 6.94 -26.73 13.24
C GLY A 393 6.86 -25.66 12.15
N TYR A 394 7.15 -25.99 10.88
CA TYR A 394 7.12 -25.01 9.78
C TYR A 394 5.70 -24.57 9.45
N GLN A 395 5.49 -23.25 9.33
CA GLN A 395 4.28 -22.71 8.69
C GLN A 395 4.39 -22.94 7.17
N LEU A 396 3.51 -23.79 6.65
CA LEU A 396 3.39 -24.06 5.22
C LEU A 396 2.61 -22.95 4.52
N VAL A 397 3.14 -22.45 3.41
CA VAL A 397 2.50 -21.43 2.55
C VAL A 397 2.82 -21.66 1.08
N ILE A 398 1.88 -21.35 0.20
CA ILE A 398 2.02 -21.47 -1.25
C ILE A 398 1.81 -20.09 -1.89
N PHE A 399 2.72 -19.68 -2.78
CA PHE A 399 2.69 -18.41 -3.51
C PHE A 399 2.68 -18.68 -5.01
N SER A 400 1.62 -18.32 -5.75
CA SER A 400 1.44 -18.70 -7.16
C SER A 400 1.02 -17.54 -8.08
N ASN A 401 1.52 -17.56 -9.32
CA ASN A 401 1.30 -16.52 -10.34
C ASN A 401 0.22 -16.92 -11.37
N GLN A 402 -1.04 -16.55 -11.14
CA GLN A 402 -2.23 -17.08 -11.84
C GLN A 402 -2.92 -16.08 -12.80
N LYS A 403 -2.17 -15.49 -13.74
CA LYS A 403 -2.62 -14.41 -14.66
C LYS A 403 -3.86 -14.72 -15.54
N LYS A 404 -4.26 -15.99 -15.65
CA LYS A 404 -5.44 -16.43 -16.44
C LYS A 404 -6.75 -16.46 -15.65
N ILE A 405 -6.70 -16.24 -14.33
CA ILE A 405 -7.89 -16.17 -13.49
C ILE A 405 -8.45 -14.75 -13.54
N SER A 406 -9.69 -14.60 -13.99
CA SER A 406 -10.37 -13.31 -13.99
C SER A 406 -11.17 -13.14 -12.69
N ILE A 407 -10.96 -12.02 -12.00
CA ILE A 407 -11.85 -11.58 -10.91
C ILE A 407 -12.85 -10.59 -11.53
N GLN A 408 -14.15 -10.82 -11.33
CA GLN A 408 -15.18 -9.95 -11.90
C GLN A 408 -15.22 -8.62 -11.15
N LYS A 409 -15.00 -7.51 -11.87
CA LYS A 409 -14.98 -6.14 -11.30
C LYS A 409 -16.39 -5.52 -11.16
N GLU A 410 -17.43 -6.17 -11.70
CA GLU A 410 -18.84 -5.76 -11.58
C GLU A 410 -19.73 -6.92 -11.10
N MET A 411 -20.51 -6.69 -10.04
CA MET A 411 -21.49 -7.65 -9.49
C MET A 411 -22.77 -7.71 -10.34
N LYS A 412 -22.72 -8.39 -11.49
CA LYS A 412 -23.94 -8.69 -12.27
C LYS A 412 -24.65 -9.93 -11.74
N ALA A 413 -25.70 -9.69 -10.95
CA ALA A 413 -26.80 -10.60 -10.61
C ALA A 413 -26.44 -12.08 -10.36
N GLY A 414 -26.09 -12.41 -9.11
CA GLY A 414 -26.34 -13.75 -8.55
C GLY A 414 -25.29 -14.84 -8.78
N LYS A 415 -24.15 -14.56 -9.42
CA LYS A 415 -22.96 -15.46 -9.39
C LYS A 415 -21.81 -14.80 -8.65
N ALA A 416 -21.29 -15.48 -7.64
CA ALA A 416 -20.29 -14.93 -6.71
C ALA A 416 -18.84 -15.05 -7.19
N ASP A 417 -18.55 -15.91 -8.16
CA ASP A 417 -17.21 -16.16 -8.70
C ASP A 417 -17.25 -16.30 -10.23
N SER A 418 -16.12 -15.97 -10.89
CA SER A 418 -15.92 -16.31 -12.30
C SER A 418 -15.73 -17.81 -12.50
N LYS A 419 -15.99 -18.33 -13.71
CA LYS A 419 -15.81 -19.76 -14.01
C LYS A 419 -14.35 -20.22 -13.78
N SER A 420 -13.37 -19.40 -14.11
CA SER A 420 -11.95 -19.70 -13.90
C SER A 420 -11.57 -19.66 -12.41
N LEU A 421 -12.11 -18.72 -11.65
CA LEU A 421 -11.88 -18.65 -10.20
C LEU A 421 -12.52 -19.83 -9.45
N ALA A 422 -13.73 -20.25 -9.84
CA ALA A 422 -14.38 -21.42 -9.28
C ALA A 422 -13.57 -22.72 -9.50
N ILE A 423 -13.13 -22.98 -10.74
CA ILE A 423 -12.28 -24.14 -11.08
C ILE A 423 -10.95 -24.12 -10.29
N PHE A 424 -10.36 -22.94 -10.10
CA PHE A 424 -9.12 -22.81 -9.32
C PHE A 424 -9.34 -23.07 -7.82
N LYS A 425 -10.41 -22.53 -7.23
CA LYS A 425 -10.79 -22.82 -5.83
C LYS A 425 -11.08 -24.31 -5.63
N GLU A 426 -11.72 -24.96 -6.61
CA GLU A 426 -11.99 -26.41 -6.60
C GLU A 426 -10.70 -27.24 -6.66
N LYS A 427 -9.80 -26.94 -7.61
CA LYS A 427 -8.46 -27.55 -7.72
C LYS A 427 -7.69 -27.44 -6.40
N LEU A 428 -7.59 -26.24 -5.84
CA LEU A 428 -6.89 -26.01 -4.57
C LEU A 428 -7.60 -26.67 -3.38
N THR A 429 -8.93 -26.72 -3.38
CA THR A 429 -9.71 -27.43 -2.35
C THR A 429 -9.37 -28.92 -2.35
N ALA A 430 -9.30 -29.55 -3.52
CA ALA A 430 -8.89 -30.95 -3.64
C ALA A 430 -7.45 -31.16 -3.13
N ILE A 431 -6.51 -30.29 -3.50
CA ILE A 431 -5.10 -30.36 -3.08
C ILE A 431 -4.97 -30.22 -1.56
N MET A 432 -5.54 -29.15 -0.96
CA MET A 432 -5.51 -28.91 0.48
C MET A 432 -6.15 -30.05 1.28
N THR A 433 -7.30 -30.55 0.81
CA THR A 433 -8.02 -31.65 1.49
C THR A 433 -7.25 -32.97 1.38
N THR A 434 -6.53 -33.21 0.27
CA THR A 434 -5.67 -34.40 0.12
C THR A 434 -4.45 -34.36 1.04
N MET A 435 -3.95 -33.17 1.38
CA MET A 435 -2.78 -33.01 2.26
C MET A 435 -3.12 -33.15 3.75
N GLU A 436 -4.34 -32.78 4.18
CA GLU A 436 -4.78 -32.76 5.59
C GLU A 436 -3.87 -31.93 6.55
N LEU A 437 -3.10 -30.98 6.01
CA LEU A 437 -2.16 -30.11 6.74
C LEU A 437 -2.59 -28.63 6.71
N PRO A 438 -2.39 -27.84 7.78
CA PRO A 438 -2.75 -26.42 7.81
C PRO A 438 -1.89 -25.58 6.84
N ILE A 439 -2.46 -25.27 5.67
CA ILE A 439 -1.78 -24.62 4.55
C ILE A 439 -2.54 -23.38 4.12
N SER A 440 -1.80 -22.31 3.81
CA SER A 440 -2.31 -21.12 3.14
C SER A 440 -1.81 -21.03 1.70
N VAL A 441 -2.65 -20.52 0.80
CA VAL A 441 -2.31 -20.23 -0.60
C VAL A 441 -2.63 -18.78 -0.89
N TYR A 442 -1.67 -18.08 -1.50
CA TYR A 442 -1.78 -16.73 -2.04
C TYR A 442 -1.54 -16.82 -3.55
N ALA A 443 -2.51 -16.35 -4.34
CA ALA A 443 -2.48 -16.44 -5.80
C ALA A 443 -2.72 -15.07 -6.45
N ALA A 444 -1.69 -14.53 -7.10
CA ALA A 444 -1.73 -13.25 -7.80
C ALA A 444 -2.32 -13.41 -9.21
N THR A 445 -3.42 -12.71 -9.51
CA THR A 445 -4.16 -12.86 -10.78
C THR A 445 -3.86 -11.76 -11.81
N GLU A 446 -3.18 -10.69 -11.43
CA GLU A 446 -2.83 -9.56 -12.29
C GLU A 446 -1.30 -9.34 -12.34
N ASP A 447 -0.84 -8.30 -13.03
CA ASP A 447 0.58 -7.92 -13.14
C ASP A 447 0.91 -6.72 -12.23
N ASP A 448 0.53 -6.81 -10.96
CA ASP A 448 0.69 -5.76 -9.95
C ASP A 448 1.71 -6.16 -8.87
N ASN A 449 1.70 -5.48 -7.71
CA ASN A 449 2.67 -5.71 -6.65
C ASN A 449 2.58 -7.13 -6.02
N TYR A 450 1.48 -7.87 -6.22
CA TYR A 450 1.34 -9.24 -5.74
C TYR A 450 2.07 -10.26 -6.64
N ARG A 451 2.35 -9.92 -7.90
CA ARG A 451 2.97 -10.85 -8.85
C ARG A 451 4.45 -11.08 -8.54
N LYS A 452 4.85 -12.35 -8.30
CA LYS A 452 6.27 -12.74 -8.14
C LYS A 452 7.06 -12.29 -9.39
N PRO A 453 8.27 -11.70 -9.27
CA PRO A 453 9.12 -11.66 -8.06
C PRO A 453 8.78 -10.60 -6.99
N ARG A 454 7.76 -9.75 -7.20
CA ARG A 454 7.42 -8.66 -6.26
C ARG A 454 6.83 -9.21 -4.96
N THR A 455 7.09 -8.54 -3.83
CA THR A 455 6.85 -9.09 -2.48
C THR A 455 5.41 -8.92 -1.97
N GLY A 456 4.43 -8.54 -2.80
CA GLY A 456 3.09 -8.19 -2.31
C GLY A 456 2.39 -9.35 -1.59
N MET A 457 2.43 -10.56 -2.15
CA MET A 457 1.83 -11.73 -1.48
C MET A 457 2.53 -12.06 -0.16
N TRP A 458 3.85 -11.88 -0.08
CA TRP A 458 4.60 -12.09 1.16
C TRP A 458 4.16 -11.10 2.25
N LYS A 459 3.98 -9.83 1.90
CA LYS A 459 3.50 -8.79 2.84
C LYS A 459 2.11 -9.15 3.38
N GLU A 460 1.17 -9.52 2.52
CA GLU A 460 -0.16 -9.97 2.96
C GLU A 460 -0.09 -11.22 3.85
N PHE A 461 0.80 -12.19 3.55
CA PHE A 461 1.02 -13.37 4.40
C PHE A 461 1.61 -13.04 5.77
N VAL A 462 2.57 -12.11 5.84
CA VAL A 462 3.14 -11.62 7.11
C VAL A 462 2.06 -10.97 7.97
N ASP A 463 1.26 -10.06 7.40
CA ASP A 463 0.15 -9.39 8.09
C ASP A 463 -0.95 -10.40 8.51
N ASP A 464 -1.25 -11.40 7.68
CA ASP A 464 -2.31 -12.40 7.90
C ASP A 464 -2.03 -13.42 9.02
N TYR A 465 -0.79 -13.48 9.50
CA TYR A 465 -0.29 -14.38 10.56
C TYR A 465 0.41 -13.62 11.70
N ASP A 466 0.33 -12.27 11.69
CA ASP A 466 1.03 -11.37 12.62
C ASP A 466 2.54 -11.69 12.77
N LEU A 467 3.20 -12.05 11.67
CA LEU A 467 4.63 -12.41 11.65
C LEU A 467 5.55 -11.19 11.78
N ASP A 468 5.00 -9.99 11.59
CA ASP A 468 5.56 -8.71 12.02
C ASP A 468 5.70 -8.64 13.55
N VAL A 469 4.79 -9.27 14.30
CA VAL A 469 4.79 -9.33 15.77
C VAL A 469 5.57 -10.53 16.32
N VAL A 470 5.44 -11.69 15.66
CA VAL A 470 6.01 -12.96 16.12
C VAL A 470 7.49 -13.12 15.73
N GLY A 471 7.93 -12.43 14.68
CA GLY A 471 9.26 -12.59 14.09
C GLY A 471 9.36 -13.81 13.17
N ILE A 472 10.34 -13.77 12.26
CA ILE A 472 10.56 -14.80 11.23
C ILE A 472 12.02 -15.25 11.26
N ASP A 473 12.24 -16.56 11.44
CA ASP A 473 13.56 -17.16 11.25
C ASP A 473 13.83 -17.34 9.76
N LYS A 474 14.38 -16.31 9.10
CA LYS A 474 14.70 -16.35 7.67
C LYS A 474 15.79 -17.36 7.31
N MET A 475 16.71 -17.66 8.24
CA MET A 475 17.87 -18.53 7.98
C MET A 475 17.47 -20.00 7.91
N ASN A 476 16.54 -20.43 8.76
CA ASN A 476 16.00 -21.80 8.75
C ASN A 476 14.71 -21.95 7.93
N SER A 477 14.14 -20.86 7.44
CA SER A 477 13.04 -20.87 6.46
C SER A 477 13.55 -21.19 5.05
N LEU A 478 12.63 -21.50 4.12
CA LEU A 478 12.97 -21.86 2.75
C LEU A 478 11.88 -21.47 1.75
N PHE A 479 12.27 -21.20 0.50
CA PHE A 479 11.38 -21.09 -0.65
C PHE A 479 11.75 -22.12 -1.72
N VAL A 480 10.76 -22.87 -2.23
CA VAL A 480 10.92 -23.83 -3.33
C VAL A 480 10.10 -23.39 -4.54
N GLY A 481 10.70 -23.34 -5.72
CA GLY A 481 10.00 -22.99 -6.96
C GLY A 481 10.76 -23.40 -8.23
N ASP A 482 10.04 -23.68 -9.32
CA ASP A 482 10.61 -24.11 -10.61
C ASP A 482 11.15 -22.93 -11.44
N ALA A 483 10.64 -21.71 -11.23
CA ALA A 483 11.05 -20.52 -11.96
C ALA A 483 12.40 -19.97 -11.46
N ALA A 484 13.45 -20.75 -11.70
CA ALA A 484 14.81 -20.55 -11.21
C ALA A 484 15.75 -19.83 -12.20
N GLY A 485 15.29 -19.57 -13.43
CA GLY A 485 16.08 -18.91 -14.48
C GLY A 485 17.03 -19.82 -15.25
N ARG A 486 16.86 -21.15 -15.19
CA ARG A 486 17.62 -22.11 -16.00
C ARG A 486 17.27 -21.96 -17.50
N PRO A 487 18.11 -22.43 -18.44
CA PRO A 487 17.84 -22.30 -19.89
C PRO A 487 16.52 -22.94 -20.39
N LYS A 488 15.92 -23.86 -19.61
CA LYS A 488 14.62 -24.49 -19.90
C LYS A 488 13.45 -23.83 -19.16
N ASP A 489 13.73 -22.99 -18.15
CA ASP A 489 12.70 -22.36 -17.33
C ASP A 489 12.01 -21.23 -18.09
N HIS A 490 10.72 -21.06 -17.81
CA HIS A 490 9.92 -20.01 -18.43
C HIS A 490 10.19 -18.61 -17.86
N SER A 491 10.74 -18.53 -16.64
CA SER A 491 11.11 -17.28 -15.95
C SER A 491 12.05 -17.54 -14.76
N SER A 492 12.54 -16.47 -14.14
CA SER A 492 13.31 -16.46 -12.88
C SER A 492 12.50 -15.90 -11.69
N SER A 493 11.16 -15.91 -11.77
CA SER A 493 10.32 -15.17 -10.82
C SER A 493 10.36 -15.71 -9.39
N ASP A 494 10.68 -17.00 -9.22
CA ASP A 494 10.72 -17.64 -7.89
C ASP A 494 12.04 -17.40 -7.19
N LEU A 495 13.16 -17.51 -7.93
CA LEU A 495 14.47 -17.10 -7.45
C LEU A 495 14.46 -15.62 -7.04
N GLY A 496 13.90 -14.75 -7.90
CA GLY A 496 13.77 -13.31 -7.60
C GLY A 496 12.85 -13.01 -6.41
N PHE A 497 11.75 -13.76 -6.24
CA PHE A 497 10.87 -13.63 -5.08
C PHE A 497 11.59 -14.01 -3.79
N ALA A 498 12.26 -15.17 -3.78
CA ALA A 498 13.03 -15.66 -2.64
C ALA A 498 14.17 -14.70 -2.24
N ALA A 499 14.90 -14.16 -3.22
CA ALA A 499 15.93 -13.14 -3.00
C ALA A 499 15.34 -11.86 -2.38
N ASN A 500 14.19 -11.38 -2.88
CA ASN A 500 13.55 -10.15 -2.38
C ASN A 500 13.03 -10.27 -0.94
N ILE A 501 12.50 -11.42 -0.56
CA ILE A 501 12.04 -11.67 0.83
C ILE A 501 13.21 -12.01 1.76
N GLY A 502 14.33 -12.47 1.21
CA GLY A 502 15.53 -12.91 1.92
C GLY A 502 15.38 -14.33 2.48
N LEU A 503 14.81 -15.26 1.70
CA LEU A 503 14.75 -16.68 2.06
C LEU A 503 15.72 -17.53 1.20
N PRO A 504 16.35 -18.58 1.78
CA PRO A 504 17.06 -19.61 1.03
C PRO A 504 16.18 -20.24 -0.07
N PHE A 505 16.67 -20.22 -1.31
CA PHE A 505 15.98 -20.76 -2.48
C PHE A 505 16.45 -22.18 -2.83
N LYS A 506 15.52 -23.04 -3.26
CA LYS A 506 15.80 -24.36 -3.86
C LYS A 506 14.86 -24.65 -5.04
N THR A 507 15.32 -25.43 -6.03
CA THR A 507 14.41 -25.94 -7.08
C THR A 507 13.63 -27.16 -6.57
N PRO A 508 12.52 -27.55 -7.23
CA PRO A 508 11.76 -28.73 -6.83
C PRO A 508 12.58 -30.02 -6.96
N GLU A 509 13.42 -30.12 -8.00
CA GLU A 509 14.29 -31.28 -8.22
C GLU A 509 15.39 -31.40 -7.16
N ALA A 510 15.96 -30.27 -6.71
CA ALA A 510 16.97 -30.24 -5.66
C ALA A 510 16.40 -30.40 -4.23
N TYR A 511 15.08 -30.26 -4.06
CA TYR A 511 14.42 -30.35 -2.75
C TYR A 511 13.63 -31.65 -2.54
N PHE A 512 12.90 -32.12 -3.55
CA PHE A 512 12.09 -33.34 -3.50
C PHE A 512 12.75 -34.53 -4.20
N GLY A 513 13.62 -34.27 -5.18
CA GLY A 513 14.31 -35.27 -6.00
C GLY A 513 15.78 -35.47 -5.60
N ALA A 514 16.53 -36.14 -6.49
CA ALA A 514 17.91 -36.55 -6.25
C ALA A 514 18.96 -35.83 -7.13
N CYS A 515 18.55 -34.89 -7.98
CA CYS A 515 19.44 -34.27 -8.97
C CYS A 515 19.33 -32.74 -8.93
N SER A 516 20.46 -32.07 -8.73
CA SER A 516 20.55 -30.61 -8.81
C SER A 516 21.12 -30.18 -10.16
N GLU A 517 20.42 -29.31 -10.88
CA GLU A 517 21.02 -28.53 -11.97
C GLU A 517 21.65 -27.25 -11.37
N GLU A 518 22.69 -26.70 -12.01
CA GLU A 518 23.31 -25.45 -11.56
C GLU A 518 22.40 -24.23 -11.85
N LEU A 519 22.32 -23.31 -10.89
CA LEU A 519 21.57 -22.06 -11.04
C LEU A 519 22.39 -21.05 -11.86
N VAL A 520 21.88 -20.65 -13.02
CA VAL A 520 22.48 -19.61 -13.85
C VAL A 520 21.76 -18.28 -13.57
N THR A 521 22.41 -17.37 -12.85
CA THR A 521 21.91 -16.01 -12.64
C THR A 521 22.05 -15.17 -13.91
N ILE A 522 20.96 -15.10 -14.70
CA ILE A 522 20.91 -14.33 -15.96
C ILE A 522 21.02 -12.82 -15.73
N PHE A 523 20.46 -12.31 -14.62
CA PHE A 523 20.47 -10.91 -14.25
C PHE A 523 20.44 -10.76 -12.72
N ASP A 524 21.30 -9.89 -12.17
CA ASP A 524 21.33 -9.52 -10.75
C ASP A 524 21.23 -7.99 -10.62
N PRO A 525 20.14 -7.43 -10.08
CA PRO A 525 20.02 -5.99 -9.82
C PRO A 525 21.11 -5.47 -8.88
N THR A 526 21.55 -6.26 -7.89
CA THR A 526 22.49 -5.80 -6.87
C THR A 526 23.90 -5.54 -7.43
N ALA A 527 24.26 -6.20 -8.54
CA ALA A 527 25.50 -5.93 -9.25
C ALA A 527 25.62 -4.48 -9.75
N TYR A 528 24.49 -3.83 -10.07
CA TYR A 528 24.44 -2.47 -10.59
C TYR A 528 24.26 -1.39 -9.51
N THR A 529 24.01 -1.77 -8.24
CA THR A 529 23.90 -0.83 -7.11
C THR A 529 25.15 -0.77 -6.22
N LYS A 530 26.10 -1.70 -6.39
CA LYS A 530 27.36 -1.77 -5.63
C LYS A 530 28.28 -0.59 -5.95
N ALA A 531 28.79 0.06 -4.89
CA ALA A 531 29.57 1.29 -4.98
C ALA A 531 30.95 1.13 -5.64
N GLU A 532 31.51 -0.08 -5.70
CA GLU A 532 32.86 -0.32 -6.27
C GLU A 532 32.90 -0.02 -7.78
N ASN A 533 31.83 -0.33 -8.51
CA ASN A 533 31.66 0.05 -9.92
C ASN A 533 31.64 1.58 -10.15
N SER A 534 31.44 2.38 -9.10
CA SER A 534 31.39 3.85 -9.21
C SER A 534 32.75 4.55 -9.11
N LYS A 535 33.82 3.85 -8.72
CA LYS A 535 35.18 4.43 -8.57
C LYS A 535 36.02 4.42 -9.85
N SER A 536 35.70 3.56 -10.83
CA SER A 536 36.60 3.30 -11.96
C SER A 536 36.46 4.24 -13.15
N ARG A 537 35.34 4.96 -13.32
CA ARG A 537 35.08 5.77 -14.51
C ARG A 537 34.46 7.11 -14.16
N ILE A 538 35.24 8.16 -14.39
CA ILE A 538 34.76 9.55 -14.38
C ILE A 538 33.62 9.63 -15.40
N SER A 539 32.41 9.94 -14.94
CA SER A 539 31.33 10.33 -15.83
C SER A 539 31.77 11.60 -16.56
N GLN A 540 32.13 11.49 -17.83
CA GLN A 540 32.31 12.66 -18.67
C GLN A 540 30.96 13.39 -18.68
N ARG A 541 30.87 14.51 -17.94
CA ARG A 541 29.71 15.39 -18.00
C ARG A 541 29.52 15.77 -19.46
N PHE A 542 28.28 15.76 -19.94
CA PHE A 542 28.03 16.16 -21.30
C PHE A 542 28.45 17.62 -21.47
N HIS A 543 29.50 17.86 -22.27
CA HIS A 543 29.96 19.20 -22.59
C HIS A 543 29.40 19.59 -23.96
N SER A 544 28.74 20.75 -24.04
CA SER A 544 28.37 21.38 -25.31
C SER A 544 29.67 21.76 -26.02
N GLN A 545 29.94 21.18 -27.18
CA GLN A 545 31.16 21.48 -27.94
C GLN A 545 30.95 22.67 -28.87
N THR A 546 29.69 22.95 -29.22
CA THR A 546 29.28 24.03 -30.11
C THR A 546 28.08 24.80 -29.53
N PRO A 547 27.87 26.06 -29.96
CA PRO A 547 26.74 26.87 -29.50
C PRO A 547 25.39 26.42 -30.08
N LEU A 548 25.39 25.65 -31.17
CA LEU A 548 24.20 25.06 -31.78
C LEU A 548 24.53 23.64 -32.26
N GLU A 549 23.82 22.63 -31.76
CA GLU A 549 23.99 21.23 -32.18
C GLU A 549 22.68 20.41 -32.07
N LEU A 550 22.63 19.32 -32.84
CA LEU A 550 21.57 18.31 -32.76
C LEU A 550 22.14 17.04 -32.10
N VAL A 551 21.57 16.66 -30.96
CA VAL A 551 21.94 15.43 -30.24
C VAL A 551 20.83 14.40 -30.41
N ILE A 552 21.16 13.19 -30.85
CA ILE A 552 20.21 12.08 -30.90
C ILE A 552 20.58 11.00 -29.88
N PHE A 553 19.59 10.45 -29.19
CA PHE A 553 19.82 9.29 -28.33
C PHE A 553 19.60 7.99 -29.10
N CYS A 554 20.44 7.00 -28.87
CA CYS A 554 20.31 5.65 -29.43
C CYS A 554 20.34 4.64 -28.28
N GLY A 555 19.32 3.79 -28.16
CA GLY A 555 19.28 2.76 -27.12
C GLY A 555 17.88 2.29 -26.75
N SER A 556 17.81 1.13 -26.09
CA SER A 556 16.56 0.42 -25.76
C SER A 556 15.54 1.30 -25.04
N PRO A 557 14.22 1.11 -25.24
CA PRO A 557 13.23 1.69 -24.32
C PRO A 557 13.60 1.42 -22.85
N ALA A 558 13.27 2.35 -21.96
CA ALA A 558 13.62 2.34 -20.54
C ALA A 558 15.13 2.23 -20.17
N SER A 559 16.06 2.47 -21.10
CA SER A 559 17.50 2.48 -20.81
C SER A 559 18.02 3.64 -19.93
N GLY A 560 17.17 4.62 -19.60
CA GLY A 560 17.52 5.81 -18.80
C GLY A 560 17.55 7.14 -19.57
N LYS A 561 17.47 7.12 -20.91
CA LYS A 561 17.49 8.28 -21.82
C LYS A 561 16.84 9.57 -21.31
N SER A 562 15.55 9.51 -20.96
CA SER A 562 14.78 10.66 -20.51
C SER A 562 15.26 11.24 -19.17
N THR A 563 15.87 10.42 -18.30
CA THR A 563 16.53 10.89 -17.07
C THR A 563 17.88 11.54 -17.41
N TYR A 564 18.66 10.92 -18.31
CA TYR A 564 19.94 11.47 -18.76
C TYR A 564 19.78 12.86 -19.39
N PHE A 565 18.72 13.09 -20.18
CA PHE A 565 18.38 14.41 -20.71
C PHE A 565 18.22 15.46 -19.59
N ARG A 566 17.36 15.19 -18.59
CA ARG A 566 17.08 16.15 -17.51
C ARG A 566 18.31 16.44 -16.64
N ASN A 567 19.15 15.43 -16.41
CA ASN A 567 20.33 15.58 -15.57
C ASN A 567 21.51 16.27 -16.30
N ASN A 568 21.62 16.15 -17.63
CA ASN A 568 22.84 16.54 -18.36
C ASN A 568 22.64 17.54 -19.52
N LEU A 569 21.46 17.58 -20.16
CA LEU A 569 21.21 18.42 -21.36
C LEU A 569 20.22 19.56 -21.07
N GLU A 570 19.17 19.30 -20.30
CA GLU A 570 18.21 20.32 -19.85
C GLU A 570 18.88 21.50 -19.09
N PRO A 571 19.85 21.27 -18.17
CA PRO A 571 20.54 22.37 -17.49
C PRO A 571 21.49 23.17 -18.39
N LEU A 572 21.79 22.66 -19.59
CA LEU A 572 22.57 23.34 -20.62
C LEU A 572 21.69 24.09 -21.64
N GLY A 573 20.37 24.12 -21.44
CA GLY A 573 19.42 24.83 -22.31
C GLY A 573 19.03 24.10 -23.60
N TYR A 574 19.17 22.77 -23.66
CA TYR A 574 18.73 21.99 -24.81
C TYR A 574 17.21 21.79 -24.81
N GLU A 575 16.59 21.95 -25.98
CA GLU A 575 15.16 21.68 -26.18
C GLU A 575 14.91 20.18 -26.42
N ARG A 576 13.87 19.61 -25.79
CA ARG A 576 13.58 18.17 -25.87
C ARG A 576 12.56 17.85 -26.98
N VAL A 577 12.95 16.97 -27.89
CA VAL A 577 12.05 16.39 -28.90
C VAL A 577 11.83 14.91 -28.58
N ASN A 578 10.59 14.56 -28.21
CA ASN A 578 10.18 13.20 -27.83
C ASN A 578 8.93 12.77 -28.62
N GLN A 579 9.00 11.61 -29.29
CA GLN A 579 7.90 11.06 -30.08
C GLN A 579 6.73 10.55 -29.22
N ASP A 580 6.94 10.15 -27.96
CA ASP A 580 5.86 9.75 -27.04
C ASP A 580 4.88 10.92 -26.82
N ILE A 581 5.40 12.16 -26.79
CA ILE A 581 4.62 13.40 -26.59
C ILE A 581 4.04 13.88 -27.93
N LEU A 582 4.87 13.97 -28.97
CA LEU A 582 4.49 14.51 -30.29
C LEU A 582 3.75 13.51 -31.19
N LYS A 583 3.60 12.26 -30.72
CA LYS A 583 2.93 11.09 -31.33
C LYS A 583 3.54 10.55 -32.62
N THR A 584 4.03 11.42 -33.53
CA THR A 584 4.49 11.00 -34.87
C THR A 584 5.86 11.58 -35.23
N ARG A 585 6.72 10.76 -35.87
CA ARG A 585 8.08 11.15 -36.29
C ARG A 585 8.11 12.42 -37.17
N PRO A 586 7.22 12.64 -38.15
CA PRO A 586 7.22 13.88 -38.93
C PRO A 586 6.97 15.15 -38.10
N LYS A 587 6.13 15.07 -37.05
CA LYS A 587 5.95 16.19 -36.11
C LYS A 587 7.22 16.45 -35.28
N CYS A 588 7.92 15.39 -34.88
CA CYS A 588 9.20 15.51 -34.18
C CYS A 588 10.25 16.21 -35.05
N VAL A 589 10.35 15.84 -36.34
CA VAL A 589 11.26 16.47 -37.30
C VAL A 589 10.90 17.94 -37.54
N LYS A 590 9.59 18.26 -37.65
CA LYS A 590 9.13 19.64 -37.78
C LYS A 590 9.51 20.50 -36.55
N VAL A 591 9.20 20.03 -35.34
CA VAL A 591 9.52 20.75 -34.10
C VAL A 591 11.04 20.89 -33.89
N ALA A 592 11.83 19.86 -34.24
CA ALA A 592 13.29 19.94 -34.21
C ALA A 592 13.82 21.00 -35.18
N ARG A 593 13.26 21.11 -36.40
CA ARG A 593 13.61 22.16 -37.36
C ARG A 593 13.31 23.55 -36.80
N GLU A 594 12.10 23.76 -36.26
CA GLU A 594 11.67 25.05 -35.68
C GLU A 594 12.60 25.52 -34.55
N TYR A 595 13.06 24.62 -33.67
CA TYR A 595 14.03 24.96 -32.62
C TYR A 595 15.44 25.26 -33.15
N LEU A 596 15.93 24.49 -34.12
CA LEU A 596 17.25 24.71 -34.73
C LEU A 596 17.29 26.03 -35.53
N GLU A 597 16.23 26.36 -36.26
CA GLU A 597 16.05 27.65 -36.94
C GLU A 597 15.98 28.82 -35.95
N ALA A 598 15.37 28.61 -34.78
CA ALA A 598 15.40 29.53 -33.64
C ALA A 598 16.74 29.57 -32.88
N LYS A 599 17.80 28.93 -33.41
CA LYS A 599 19.15 28.85 -32.85
C LYS A 599 19.22 28.23 -31.44
N LYS A 600 18.35 27.26 -31.16
CA LYS A 600 18.40 26.44 -29.93
C LYS A 600 18.92 25.04 -30.23
N SER A 601 19.83 24.53 -29.40
CA SER A 601 20.28 23.13 -29.48
C SER A 601 19.16 22.17 -29.11
N VAL A 602 19.11 21.02 -29.79
CA VAL A 602 17.98 20.07 -29.70
C VAL A 602 18.47 18.68 -29.29
N ALA A 603 17.74 18.03 -28.38
CA ALA A 603 17.95 16.63 -27.99
C ALA A 603 16.76 15.75 -28.40
N VAL A 604 17.01 14.74 -29.23
CA VAL A 604 16.00 13.77 -29.68
C VAL A 604 15.96 12.55 -28.77
N ASP A 605 15.04 12.55 -27.80
CA ASP A 605 14.78 11.47 -26.85
C ASP A 605 13.87 10.39 -27.45
N ASN A 606 14.38 9.72 -28.48
CA ASN A 606 13.75 8.55 -29.11
C ASN A 606 14.66 7.32 -28.99
N THR A 607 14.21 6.14 -29.45
CA THR A 607 15.02 4.90 -29.41
C THR A 607 16.07 4.82 -30.51
N ASN A 608 15.77 5.35 -31.71
CA ASN A 608 16.65 5.44 -32.89
C ASN A 608 17.50 4.18 -33.15
N ALA A 609 16.84 3.02 -33.15
CA ALA A 609 17.48 1.69 -33.15
C ALA A 609 18.29 1.39 -34.43
N ASP A 610 17.72 1.74 -35.58
CA ASP A 610 18.20 1.39 -36.92
C ASP A 610 18.80 2.61 -37.66
N PRO A 611 19.73 2.40 -38.62
CA PRO A 611 20.37 3.48 -39.38
C PRO A 611 19.38 4.29 -40.22
N GLU A 612 18.33 3.66 -40.74
CA GLU A 612 17.29 4.33 -41.54
C GLU A 612 16.55 5.39 -40.71
N THR A 613 16.26 5.10 -39.43
CA THR A 613 15.68 6.07 -38.50
C THR A 613 16.67 7.17 -38.12
N ARG A 614 17.97 6.85 -38.02
CA ARG A 614 19.02 7.85 -37.74
C ARG A 614 19.27 8.79 -38.92
N LEU A 615 19.22 8.26 -40.14
CA LEU A 615 19.41 9.02 -41.39
C LEU A 615 18.47 10.22 -41.50
N VAL A 616 17.21 10.09 -41.05
CA VAL A 616 16.24 11.20 -41.03
C VAL A 616 16.77 12.43 -40.25
N TRP A 617 17.43 12.20 -39.12
CA TRP A 617 18.01 13.26 -38.29
C TRP A 617 19.33 13.79 -38.87
N ILE A 618 20.14 12.92 -39.46
CA ILE A 618 21.40 13.29 -40.12
C ILE A 618 21.13 14.17 -41.36
N THR A 619 20.09 13.87 -42.13
CA THR A 619 19.65 14.72 -43.26
C THR A 619 19.18 16.09 -42.77
N LEU A 620 18.35 16.16 -41.72
CA LEU A 620 17.93 17.44 -41.11
C LEU A 620 19.14 18.28 -40.66
N ALA A 621 20.12 17.66 -40.01
CA ALA A 621 21.34 18.34 -39.55
C ALA A 621 22.16 18.90 -40.73
N LYS A 622 22.30 18.12 -41.82
CA LYS A 622 22.98 18.54 -43.05
C LYS A 622 22.25 19.68 -43.77
N GLU A 623 20.92 19.64 -43.86
CA GLU A 623 20.11 20.72 -44.46
C GLU A 623 20.27 22.06 -43.74
N LEU A 624 20.38 22.03 -42.41
CA LEU A 624 20.51 23.24 -41.58
C LEU A 624 21.98 23.62 -41.29
N ASN A 625 22.94 22.85 -41.80
CA ASN A 625 24.38 22.99 -41.53
C ASN A 625 24.73 23.01 -40.03
N VAL A 626 24.10 22.13 -39.25
CA VAL A 626 24.29 21.98 -37.79
C VAL A 626 25.03 20.66 -37.51
N PRO A 627 26.04 20.64 -36.61
CA PRO A 627 26.70 19.39 -36.21
C PRO A 627 25.73 18.44 -35.49
N ILE A 628 25.84 17.13 -35.79
CA ILE A 628 25.04 16.08 -35.16
C ILE A 628 25.90 15.11 -34.35
N ARG A 629 25.51 14.85 -33.10
CA ARG A 629 26.14 13.87 -32.19
C ARG A 629 25.17 12.77 -31.79
N CYS A 630 25.70 11.58 -31.52
CA CYS A 630 24.91 10.46 -30.98
C CYS A 630 25.30 10.16 -29.53
N VAL A 631 24.31 10.01 -28.65
CA VAL A 631 24.49 9.45 -27.30
C VAL A 631 23.96 8.03 -27.29
N HIS A 632 24.86 7.07 -27.19
CA HIS A 632 24.60 5.63 -27.30
C HIS A 632 24.53 4.98 -25.91
N PHE A 633 23.34 4.51 -25.52
CA PHE A 633 23.10 3.90 -24.20
C PHE A 633 23.36 2.41 -24.26
N LEU A 634 24.40 1.95 -23.56
CA LEU A 634 24.89 0.57 -23.54
C LEU A 634 24.10 -0.38 -22.61
N SER A 635 23.02 0.11 -21.99
CA SER A 635 22.17 -0.65 -21.06
C SER A 635 21.63 -1.96 -21.66
N PRO A 636 21.93 -3.14 -21.08
CA PRO A 636 21.41 -4.43 -21.56
C PRO A 636 19.87 -4.50 -21.58
N LEU A 637 19.31 -5.38 -22.42
CA LEU A 637 17.85 -5.51 -22.57
C LEU A 637 17.15 -5.90 -21.26
N ASP A 638 17.75 -6.80 -20.47
CA ASP A 638 17.16 -7.25 -19.19
C ASP A 638 17.22 -6.17 -18.12
N LEU A 639 18.29 -5.37 -18.09
CA LEU A 639 18.35 -4.15 -17.28
C LEU A 639 17.26 -3.14 -17.69
N CYS A 640 17.00 -3.01 -18.99
CA CYS A 640 15.95 -2.12 -19.49
C CYS A 640 14.54 -2.61 -19.13
N ARG A 641 14.30 -3.93 -19.17
CA ARG A 641 13.05 -4.57 -18.70
C ARG A 641 12.84 -4.34 -17.21
N HIS A 642 13.90 -4.55 -16.41
CA HIS A 642 13.93 -4.29 -14.98
C HIS A 642 13.59 -2.82 -14.66
N ASN A 643 14.31 -1.88 -15.26
CA ASN A 643 14.09 -0.44 -15.05
C ASN A 643 12.68 0.01 -15.49
N ASN A 644 12.10 -0.60 -16.52
CA ASN A 644 10.70 -0.40 -16.92
C ASN A 644 9.72 -0.89 -15.85
N ALA A 645 9.94 -2.07 -15.26
CA ALA A 645 9.09 -2.61 -14.20
C ALA A 645 9.20 -1.78 -12.91
N VAL A 646 10.42 -1.41 -12.48
CA VAL A 646 10.65 -0.52 -11.33
C VAL A 646 9.92 0.81 -11.51
N ARG A 647 10.07 1.48 -12.65
CA ARG A 647 9.40 2.78 -12.90
C ARG A 647 7.89 2.64 -12.98
N ALA A 648 7.37 1.62 -13.66
CA ALA A 648 5.92 1.40 -13.71
C ALA A 648 5.30 1.10 -12.33
N GLY A 649 6.07 0.47 -11.42
CA GLY A 649 5.63 0.12 -10.08
C GLY A 649 5.76 1.23 -9.02
N ASN A 650 6.66 2.20 -9.22
CA ASN A 650 7.00 3.22 -8.20
C ASN A 650 6.75 4.63 -8.73
N LYS A 651 5.83 5.38 -8.11
CA LYS A 651 5.42 6.72 -8.55
C LYS A 651 6.56 7.75 -8.49
N GLU A 652 7.33 7.74 -7.40
CA GLU A 652 8.42 8.69 -7.16
C GLU A 652 9.52 8.57 -8.23
N MET A 653 9.90 7.33 -8.56
CA MET A 653 10.86 7.02 -9.62
C MET A 653 10.30 7.19 -11.05
N ASN A 654 9.05 7.65 -11.19
CA ASN A 654 8.33 7.77 -12.47
C ASN A 654 7.63 9.14 -12.62
N PRO A 655 8.41 10.24 -12.70
CA PRO A 655 7.88 11.61 -12.79
C PRO A 655 7.08 11.90 -14.07
N GLU A 656 7.12 11.02 -15.07
CA GLU A 656 6.28 11.13 -16.29
C GLU A 656 5.06 10.19 -16.26
N ALA A 657 4.78 9.54 -15.12
CA ALA A 657 3.65 8.62 -14.91
C ALA A 657 3.50 7.54 -16.00
N ARG A 658 4.62 7.07 -16.56
CA ARG A 658 4.63 6.12 -17.69
C ARG A 658 4.10 4.76 -17.26
N THR A 659 3.27 4.16 -18.11
CA THR A 659 2.82 2.77 -17.97
C THR A 659 3.94 1.78 -18.34
N SER A 660 3.84 0.55 -17.83
CA SER A 660 4.81 -0.50 -18.17
C SER A 660 4.75 -0.86 -19.66
N LEU A 661 5.90 -0.81 -20.34
CA LEU A 661 6.02 -1.26 -21.72
C LEU A 661 6.00 -2.79 -21.79
N PRO A 662 5.30 -3.40 -22.78
CA PRO A 662 5.26 -4.84 -22.94
C PRO A 662 6.61 -5.40 -23.39
N GLY A 663 6.95 -6.62 -22.97
CA GLY A 663 8.22 -7.29 -23.30
C GLY A 663 8.55 -7.36 -24.80
N ILE A 664 7.52 -7.36 -25.66
CA ILE A 664 7.63 -7.32 -27.13
C ILE A 664 8.38 -6.06 -27.60
N ALA A 665 8.20 -4.90 -26.96
CA ALA A 665 8.85 -3.64 -27.36
C ALA A 665 10.39 -3.71 -27.24
N PHE A 666 10.90 -4.42 -26.23
CA PHE A 666 12.32 -4.66 -26.04
C PHE A 666 12.87 -5.66 -27.06
N GLY A 667 12.10 -6.71 -27.38
CA GLY A 667 12.47 -7.69 -28.41
C GLY A 667 12.43 -7.14 -29.84
N ASP A 668 11.49 -6.24 -30.14
CA ASP A 668 11.46 -5.51 -31.42
C ASP A 668 12.65 -4.54 -31.55
N PHE A 669 12.94 -3.77 -30.50
CA PHE A 669 14.13 -2.92 -30.46
C PHE A 669 15.40 -3.75 -30.70
N GLY A 670 15.60 -4.85 -29.95
CA GLY A 670 16.78 -5.70 -30.09
C GLY A 670 16.96 -6.32 -31.48
N ARG A 671 15.86 -6.59 -32.20
CA ARG A 671 15.87 -7.11 -33.57
C ARG A 671 16.26 -6.06 -34.61
N ARG A 672 15.83 -4.81 -34.43
CA ARG A 672 16.10 -3.69 -35.35
C ARG A 672 17.41 -2.97 -35.05
N PHE A 673 17.90 -3.09 -33.83
CA PHE A 673 19.08 -2.36 -33.35
C PHE A 673 20.33 -2.69 -34.16
N LYS A 674 21.00 -1.64 -34.64
CA LYS A 674 22.37 -1.68 -35.15
C LYS A 674 23.14 -0.54 -34.49
N ALA A 675 24.28 -0.87 -33.87
CA ALA A 675 25.11 0.11 -33.17
C ALA A 675 25.43 1.33 -34.07
N PRO A 676 25.37 2.56 -33.53
CA PRO A 676 25.67 3.76 -34.31
C PRO A 676 27.14 3.81 -34.68
N ARG A 677 27.45 4.33 -35.87
CA ARG A 677 28.82 4.45 -36.40
C ARG A 677 29.07 5.83 -37.00
N LEU A 678 30.32 6.27 -36.97
CA LEU A 678 30.73 7.59 -37.48
C LEU A 678 30.50 7.71 -39.00
N ASP A 679 30.54 6.60 -39.75
CA ASP A 679 30.28 6.54 -41.20
C ASP A 679 28.85 6.95 -41.58
N GLU A 680 27.90 6.94 -40.64
CA GLU A 680 26.54 7.46 -40.86
C GLU A 680 26.53 8.99 -41.04
N GLY A 681 27.53 9.70 -40.51
CA GLY A 681 27.65 11.16 -40.56
C GLY A 681 27.54 11.87 -39.21
N PHE A 682 27.86 11.19 -38.10
CA PHE A 682 27.99 11.82 -36.78
C PHE A 682 29.35 12.47 -36.59
N VAL A 683 29.39 13.61 -35.90
CA VAL A 683 30.63 14.27 -35.46
C VAL A 683 31.29 13.47 -34.33
N ASP A 684 30.48 12.93 -33.42
CA ASP A 684 30.94 12.19 -32.24
C ASP A 684 29.85 11.20 -31.75
N ILE A 685 30.27 10.13 -31.08
CA ILE A 685 29.42 9.06 -30.53
C ILE A 685 29.81 8.81 -29.07
N ILE A 686 29.04 9.40 -28.17
CA ILE A 686 29.24 9.32 -26.73
C ILE A 686 28.58 8.05 -26.21
N SER A 687 29.37 7.12 -25.69
CA SER A 687 28.85 5.89 -25.08
C SER A 687 28.52 6.11 -23.59
N VAL A 688 27.28 5.80 -23.20
CA VAL A 688 26.77 5.94 -21.84
C VAL A 688 26.47 4.56 -21.27
N GLU A 689 27.22 4.18 -20.24
CA GLU A 689 26.98 2.97 -19.46
C GLU A 689 25.89 3.21 -18.40
N PHE A 690 25.21 2.15 -17.98
CA PHE A 690 24.19 2.29 -16.94
C PHE A 690 24.83 2.55 -15.57
N ARG A 691 24.31 3.56 -14.87
CA ARG A 691 24.61 3.84 -13.47
C ARG A 691 23.31 4.10 -12.73
N PHE A 692 23.19 3.57 -11.52
CA PHE A 692 22.12 3.95 -10.61
C PHE A 692 22.41 5.32 -9.98
N GLU A 693 21.46 6.25 -10.10
CA GLU A 693 21.47 7.57 -9.48
C GLU A 693 20.11 7.75 -8.78
N GLY A 694 20.14 8.01 -7.47
CA GLY A 694 18.94 8.10 -6.62
C GLY A 694 19.32 8.08 -5.13
N THR A 695 18.31 8.24 -4.28
CA THR A 695 18.41 8.09 -2.82
C THR A 695 18.71 6.65 -2.40
N GLU A 696 19.06 6.44 -1.13
CA GLU A 696 19.34 5.09 -0.62
C GLU A 696 18.08 4.22 -0.56
N ASP A 697 16.89 4.81 -0.36
CA ASP A 697 15.64 4.05 -0.38
C ASP A 697 15.21 3.70 -1.81
N GLU A 698 15.40 4.60 -2.78
CA GLU A 698 15.28 4.26 -4.20
C GLU A 698 16.27 3.17 -4.62
N ARG A 699 17.51 3.17 -4.07
CA ARG A 699 18.50 2.12 -4.31
C ARG A 699 18.01 0.76 -3.80
N LYS A 700 17.45 0.70 -2.58
CA LYS A 700 16.86 -0.52 -2.01
C LYS A 700 15.67 -1.03 -2.82
N ILE A 701 14.85 -0.12 -3.37
CA ILE A 701 13.70 -0.47 -4.22
C ILE A 701 14.17 -1.00 -5.58
N TRP A 702 15.13 -0.32 -6.22
CA TRP A 702 15.65 -0.71 -7.53
C TRP A 702 16.53 -1.96 -7.48
N GLY A 703 17.21 -2.21 -6.35
CA GLY A 703 18.03 -3.41 -6.11
C GLY A 703 17.24 -4.70 -5.85
N GLN A 704 15.91 -4.64 -5.78
CA GLN A 704 15.03 -5.82 -5.76
C GLN A 704 14.85 -6.39 -7.18
N TYR A 705 14.42 -7.64 -7.30
CA TYR A 705 13.97 -8.24 -8.56
C TYR A 705 12.53 -7.80 -8.89
N TRP A 706 12.31 -7.22 -10.07
CA TRP A 706 10.99 -6.72 -10.50
C TRP A 706 10.38 -7.44 -11.72
N VAL A 707 11.17 -8.31 -12.38
CA VAL A 707 10.84 -9.06 -13.61
C VAL A 707 11.23 -10.52 -13.42
#